data_AF-A0A0M2NE11-F1
#
_entry.id   AF-A0A0M2NE11-F1
#
_cell.length_a   1.000
_cell.length_b   1.000
_cell.length_c   1.000
_cell.angle_alpha   90.00
_cell.angle_beta   90.00
_cell.angle_gamma   90.00
#
_symmetry.space_group_name_H-M   'P 1'
#
loop_
_entity.id
_entity.type
_entity.pdbx_description
1 polymer ?
#
loop_
_entity_poly.entity_id
_entity_poly.type
_entity_poly.pdbx_seq_one_letter_code
_entity_poly.pdbx_strand_id
1 'polypeptide(L)'
;MSKLANLRKVTKKLKGQKLKRMTAIIRDYGLSEFLRKVKQKMQFGDAITDIYQHVGLITNESFIKDAQNPAGYHPEKSVSFMTRPLSHNIGRVDILTQNPDGNGTLTMTIKNAKGEILREMTATDVKHNGYTVFTFLPILKAIQVPHYFTFISDREGCGVLVNHKKKRHGFSVECGGCVACKIYMQKDAQYLYWMKNNDPTPEKLQAQRTHVFAFSPKISVLVPLYNTPERYLRDMIESVIAQTYTNWELCLADGSTQDGLEEIISSYRDERIVYKRLEKNEGISGNSNEAIKMATGEYIALLDHDDLLMPQALYANVELLNKDRDYEFIYSDEDKLTEDGERRFDPFFKPDFSPDMLLAFNYITHFVVIKKSLLDEVGYFRKEFNGAQDYDLFLRLTEKAKKVGHISDILYHWRLSLGSTAYSSDAKSYTIEAGRSALEAAFLRRGLLGAHVANHTLDNYYITSYDIPQPHPLISIIIPNKDEKKTLKKCIDSILRKSTYDNFEIIIVENNSTGKEIFSYYETLKKNPKIRIVEWKHPFNYAALNNYAAAQAKGELLLFMNNDMSVISGDWMEQMAMHALRPEIGQVGAKLYYPDDTIQHGGVVLKIGRVAGHSHKHLSRYEVGSFARMILTHNVSAVTAACMMMRAAVFREVGGFDEQFVVAFNDVDLSLKVRDQGYYIVWTPFAELYHYESKTRGYEETPEKIKRFEGEQEKWLAKWDKKYPYDPFYNRNLTNELEDYSINVEKIKHVD
;
A
#
# COMPACT_ATOMS: atom_id res chain seq x y z
N MET A 1 26.81 3.50 23.63
CA MET A 1 27.63 2.35 24.09
C MET A 1 26.99 0.98 23.82
N SER A 2 25.69 0.77 24.05
CA SER A 2 25.01 -0.51 23.72
C SER A 2 25.03 -0.86 22.21
N LYS A 3 24.96 0.15 21.32
CA LYS A 3 25.09 -0.01 19.86
C LYS A 3 26.48 -0.52 19.40
N LEU A 4 27.55 -0.26 20.16
CA LEU A 4 28.93 -0.71 19.86
C LEU A 4 29.19 -2.18 20.23
N ALA A 5 28.46 -2.71 21.21
CA ALA A 5 28.60 -4.11 21.63
C ALA A 5 28.04 -5.10 20.58
N ASN A 6 26.96 -4.72 19.88
CA ASN A 6 26.42 -5.49 18.76
C ASN A 6 27.32 -5.43 17.52
N LEU A 7 27.97 -4.28 17.27
CA LEU A 7 28.92 -4.12 16.17
C LEU A 7 30.13 -5.04 16.31
N ARG A 8 30.66 -5.22 17.54
CA ARG A 8 31.73 -6.17 17.88
C ARG A 8 31.34 -7.64 17.66
N LYS A 9 30.07 -7.98 17.82
CA LYS A 9 29.53 -9.33 17.58
C LYS A 9 29.39 -9.64 16.09
N VAL A 10 28.97 -8.67 15.29
CA VAL A 10 28.84 -8.77 13.83
C VAL A 10 30.22 -8.82 13.16
N THR A 11 31.17 -7.99 13.59
CA THR A 11 32.55 -7.98 13.06
C THR A 11 33.31 -9.28 13.32
N LYS A 12 33.04 -9.97 14.44
CA LYS A 12 33.70 -11.25 14.78
C LYS A 12 33.33 -12.41 13.83
N LYS A 13 32.23 -12.29 13.08
CA LYS A 13 31.75 -13.33 12.13
C LYS A 13 32.16 -13.09 10.68
N LEU A 14 32.72 -11.92 10.34
CA LEU A 14 33.11 -11.56 8.98
C LEU A 14 34.58 -11.94 8.72
N LYS A 15 34.86 -12.69 7.64
CA LYS A 15 36.22 -13.08 7.21
C LYS A 15 36.50 -12.62 5.77
N GLY A 16 37.77 -12.45 5.43
CA GLY A 16 38.24 -12.23 4.05
C GLY A 16 37.82 -10.89 3.43
N GLN A 17 37.42 -10.91 2.14
CA GLN A 17 37.07 -9.71 1.37
C GLN A 17 35.94 -8.87 2.00
N LYS A 18 35.00 -9.49 2.71
CA LYS A 18 33.88 -8.78 3.38
C LYS A 18 34.36 -7.85 4.49
N LEU A 19 35.41 -8.24 5.23
CA LEU A 19 36.01 -7.40 6.27
C LEU A 19 36.78 -6.23 5.67
N LYS A 20 37.55 -6.46 4.58
CA LYS A 20 38.27 -5.38 3.87
C LYS A 20 37.33 -4.32 3.30
N ARG A 21 36.19 -4.73 2.71
CA ARG A 21 35.17 -3.82 2.17
C ARG A 21 34.49 -2.98 3.25
N MET A 22 34.17 -3.58 4.39
CA MET A 22 33.62 -2.88 5.56
C MET A 22 34.59 -1.81 6.07
N THR A 23 35.87 -2.18 6.23
CA THR A 23 36.89 -1.23 6.72
C THR A 23 37.11 -0.08 5.73
N ALA A 24 37.08 -0.34 4.42
CA ALA A 24 37.16 0.70 3.40
C ALA A 24 35.96 1.66 3.47
N ILE A 25 34.73 1.14 3.59
CA ILE A 25 33.52 1.99 3.66
C ILE A 25 33.52 2.84 4.93
N ILE A 26 33.91 2.29 6.08
CA ILE A 26 33.98 3.05 7.34
C ILE A 26 35.09 4.12 7.27
N ARG A 27 36.24 3.79 6.65
CA ARG A 27 37.35 4.73 6.46
C ARG A 27 36.99 5.86 5.52
N ASP A 28 36.31 5.55 4.41
CA ASP A 28 36.09 6.50 3.31
C ASP A 28 34.78 7.30 3.49
N TYR A 29 33.80 6.78 4.24
CA TYR A 29 32.45 7.40 4.37
C TYR A 29 31.90 7.48 5.81
N GLY A 30 32.63 6.98 6.80
CA GLY A 30 32.25 7.07 8.22
C GLY A 30 31.24 6.02 8.70
N LEU A 31 31.19 5.84 10.03
CA LEU A 31 30.41 4.78 10.69
C LEU A 31 28.89 4.96 10.51
N SER A 32 28.40 6.20 10.44
CA SER A 32 26.97 6.51 10.27
C SER A 32 26.46 6.09 8.89
N GLU A 33 27.25 6.28 7.84
CA GLU A 33 26.91 5.91 6.46
C GLU A 33 26.99 4.39 6.25
N PHE A 34 27.96 3.74 6.90
CA PHE A 34 28.00 2.27 6.97
C PHE A 34 26.74 1.71 7.64
N LEU A 35 26.31 2.27 8.79
CA LEU A 35 25.08 1.85 9.47
C LEU A 35 23.82 2.13 8.65
N ARG A 36 23.78 3.22 7.87
CA ARG A 36 22.69 3.51 6.91
C ARG A 36 22.62 2.48 5.79
N LYS A 37 23.76 2.16 5.16
CA LYS A 37 23.84 1.14 4.09
C LYS A 37 23.58 -0.27 4.61
N VAL A 38 24.00 -0.59 5.83
CA VAL A 38 23.62 -1.84 6.51
C VAL A 38 22.14 -1.85 6.83
N LYS A 39 21.53 -0.74 7.28
CA LYS A 39 20.09 -0.64 7.51
C LYS A 39 19.28 -0.78 6.22
N GLN A 40 19.72 -0.17 5.11
CA GLN A 40 19.14 -0.36 3.78
C GLN A 40 19.30 -1.81 3.28
N LYS A 41 20.47 -2.44 3.47
CA LYS A 41 20.65 -3.87 3.15
C LYS A 41 19.91 -4.81 4.09
N MET A 42 19.65 -4.43 5.33
CA MET A 42 18.82 -5.22 6.25
C MET A 42 17.32 -5.02 5.96
N GLN A 43 16.91 -3.88 5.40
CA GLN A 43 15.55 -3.64 4.92
C GLN A 43 15.28 -4.30 3.56
N PHE A 44 16.27 -4.37 2.66
CA PHE A 44 16.06 -4.87 1.29
C PHE A 44 16.83 -6.16 0.93
N GLY A 45 17.90 -6.52 1.64
CA GLY A 45 18.78 -7.65 1.29
C GLY A 45 18.65 -8.86 2.20
N ASP A 46 18.64 -8.67 3.52
CA ASP A 46 18.44 -9.78 4.48
C ASP A 46 16.96 -10.11 4.70
N ALA A 47 16.08 -9.22 4.26
CA ALA A 47 14.64 -9.48 4.16
C ALA A 47 14.31 -10.48 3.03
N ILE A 48 15.13 -10.65 1.99
CA ILE A 48 14.70 -11.39 0.79
C ILE A 48 15.01 -12.90 0.84
N THR A 49 15.86 -13.35 1.76
CA THR A 49 16.21 -14.78 1.88
C THR A 49 15.60 -15.45 3.12
N ASP A 50 15.60 -14.79 4.28
CA ASP A 50 15.04 -15.35 5.53
C ASP A 50 13.53 -15.11 5.71
N ILE A 51 12.91 -14.22 4.93
CA ILE A 51 11.45 -13.99 4.96
C ILE A 51 10.70 -14.98 4.07
N TYR A 52 11.32 -15.46 2.99
CA TYR A 52 10.61 -16.09 1.88
C TYR A 52 10.76 -17.61 1.80
N GLN A 53 11.72 -18.22 2.51
CA GLN A 53 11.87 -19.69 2.61
C GLN A 53 11.36 -20.28 3.94
N HIS A 54 10.94 -19.46 4.90
CA HIS A 54 10.53 -19.94 6.23
C HIS A 54 9.07 -19.61 6.56
N VAL A 55 8.36 -20.64 7.05
CA VAL A 55 6.92 -20.67 7.41
C VAL A 55 6.56 -19.65 8.52
N GLY A 56 7.55 -19.01 9.14
CA GLY A 56 7.35 -17.93 10.09
C GLY A 56 8.65 -17.50 10.77
N LEU A 57 8.62 -16.37 11.47
CA LEU A 57 9.72 -16.00 12.38
C LEU A 57 9.57 -16.79 13.68
N ILE A 58 10.63 -17.47 14.12
CA ILE A 58 10.65 -18.08 15.46
C ILE A 58 10.54 -16.95 16.49
N THR A 59 9.39 -16.85 17.16
CA THR A 59 9.17 -15.84 18.20
C THR A 59 9.60 -16.34 19.57
N ASN A 60 9.48 -17.65 19.80
CA ASN A 60 9.79 -18.28 21.06
C ASN A 60 10.31 -19.70 20.76
N GLU A 61 11.42 -20.08 21.38
CA GLU A 61 11.97 -21.43 21.25
C GLU A 61 12.52 -21.96 22.57
N SER A 62 12.45 -23.27 22.72
CA SER A 62 13.11 -24.02 23.78
C SER A 62 13.59 -25.35 23.20
N PHE A 63 14.91 -25.56 23.16
CA PHE A 63 15.50 -26.66 22.39
C PHE A 63 16.38 -27.65 23.17
N ILE A 64 16.40 -28.85 22.59
CA ILE A 64 17.44 -29.89 22.56
C ILE A 64 18.23 -29.65 21.26
N LYS A 65 19.57 -29.60 21.30
CA LYS A 65 20.40 -29.25 20.12
C LYS A 65 20.39 -30.33 19.02
N ASP A 66 20.17 -31.59 19.39
CA ASP A 66 20.15 -32.75 18.49
C ASP A 66 18.98 -33.65 18.88
N ALA A 67 18.01 -33.88 18.00
CA ALA A 67 16.87 -34.78 18.25
C ALA A 67 17.31 -36.23 18.58
N GLN A 68 18.58 -36.55 18.31
CA GLN A 68 19.18 -37.86 18.54
C GLN A 68 19.67 -38.09 19.99
N ASN A 69 19.70 -37.07 20.87
CA ASN A 69 20.10 -37.27 22.27
C ASN A 69 19.26 -36.43 23.26
N PRO A 70 18.10 -36.95 23.72
CA PRO A 70 17.19 -36.26 24.62
C PRO A 70 17.58 -36.34 26.12
N ALA A 71 18.88 -36.32 26.44
CA ALA A 71 19.34 -36.43 27.83
C ALA A 71 18.65 -35.40 28.77
N GLY A 72 17.89 -35.92 29.75
CA GLY A 72 17.15 -35.13 30.75
C GLY A 72 15.78 -34.59 30.31
N TYR A 73 15.31 -34.94 29.11
CA TYR A 73 13.93 -34.73 28.67
C TYR A 73 13.14 -36.03 28.78
N HIS A 74 11.91 -35.95 29.29
CA HIS A 74 11.01 -37.09 29.45
C HIS A 74 9.68 -36.80 28.74
N PRO A 75 9.03 -37.80 28.13
CA PRO A 75 7.72 -37.62 27.53
C PRO A 75 6.67 -37.46 28.62
N GLU A 76 5.96 -36.36 28.57
CA GLU A 76 4.85 -36.07 29.48
C GLU A 76 3.53 -36.18 28.72
N LYS A 77 2.57 -36.91 29.32
CA LYS A 77 1.25 -37.12 28.73
C LYS A 77 0.44 -35.82 28.65
N SER A 78 0.60 -34.93 29.63
CA SER A 78 -0.10 -33.65 29.71
C SER A 78 0.88 -32.54 30.03
N VAL A 79 0.97 -31.54 29.16
CA VAL A 79 1.88 -30.41 29.33
C VAL A 79 1.15 -29.11 29.07
N SER A 80 1.15 -28.23 30.08
CA SER A 80 0.66 -26.85 29.94
C SER A 80 1.82 -25.86 30.13
N PHE A 81 1.91 -24.88 29.25
CA PHE A 81 2.85 -23.76 29.40
C PHE A 81 2.28 -22.46 28.81
N MET A 82 2.79 -21.33 29.29
CA MET A 82 2.37 -20.00 28.85
C MET A 82 3.49 -19.32 28.07
N THR A 83 3.14 -18.62 27.00
CA THR A 83 4.06 -17.74 26.25
C THR A 83 4.05 -16.31 26.81
N ARG A 84 5.17 -15.60 26.72
CA ARG A 84 5.24 -14.18 27.15
C ARG A 84 4.57 -13.25 26.13
N PRO A 85 4.00 -12.12 26.57
CA PRO A 85 3.48 -11.08 25.70
C PRO A 85 4.64 -10.38 24.99
N LEU A 86 5.14 -11.04 23.96
CA LEU A 86 5.96 -10.46 22.92
C LEU A 86 5.20 -10.88 21.67
N SER A 87 4.65 -9.87 20.98
CA SER A 87 3.94 -9.92 19.69
C SER A 87 4.31 -11.17 18.85
N HIS A 88 3.45 -11.89 18.14
CA HIS A 88 2.44 -11.53 17.13
C HIS A 88 1.63 -12.81 16.77
N ASN A 89 0.56 -12.68 15.98
CA ASN A 89 -0.08 -13.69 15.10
C ASN A 89 0.58 -15.09 15.00
N ILE A 90 0.44 -15.94 16.03
CA ILE A 90 0.99 -17.30 16.05
C ILE A 90 0.22 -18.15 15.05
N GLY A 91 0.92 -18.82 14.12
CA GLY A 91 0.30 -19.69 13.12
C GLY A 91 0.91 -21.10 13.04
N ARG A 92 2.00 -21.37 13.77
CA ARG A 92 2.61 -22.71 13.79
C ARG A 92 3.32 -23.00 15.11
N VAL A 93 3.19 -24.23 15.58
CA VAL A 93 3.90 -24.78 16.74
C VAL A 93 4.53 -26.11 16.35
N ASP A 94 5.85 -26.20 16.45
CA ASP A 94 6.58 -27.46 16.36
C ASP A 94 6.86 -27.95 17.77
N ILE A 95 6.39 -29.14 18.11
CA ILE A 95 6.61 -29.73 19.43
C ILE A 95 7.35 -31.06 19.31
N LEU A 96 8.44 -31.20 20.06
CA LEU A 96 9.24 -32.41 20.03
C LEU A 96 8.53 -33.48 20.86
N THR A 97 8.22 -34.60 20.21
CA THR A 97 7.40 -35.67 20.78
C THR A 97 8.13 -37.01 20.79
N GLN A 98 7.67 -37.89 21.67
CA GLN A 98 8.02 -39.30 21.66
C GLN A 98 6.75 -40.12 21.49
N ASN A 99 6.79 -41.16 20.65
CA ASN A 99 5.68 -42.07 20.39
C ASN A 99 6.24 -43.46 20.05
N PRO A 100 6.71 -44.23 21.06
CA PRO A 100 7.43 -45.49 20.83
C PRO A 100 6.59 -46.54 20.07
N ASP A 101 5.27 -46.51 20.24
CA ASP A 101 4.35 -47.51 19.68
C ASP A 101 3.71 -47.09 18.35
N GLY A 102 3.98 -45.88 17.87
CA GLY A 102 3.59 -45.39 16.54
C GLY A 102 2.09 -45.08 16.34
N ASN A 103 1.25 -45.17 17.37
CA ASN A 103 -0.22 -45.07 17.28
C ASN A 103 -0.87 -44.13 18.31
N GLY A 104 -0.10 -43.29 18.99
CA GLY A 104 -0.62 -42.23 19.87
C GLY A 104 -1.09 -40.99 19.13
N THR A 105 -2.04 -40.27 19.72
CA THR A 105 -2.53 -38.96 19.25
C THR A 105 -2.11 -37.86 20.21
N LEU A 106 -1.96 -36.63 19.71
CA LEU A 106 -1.62 -35.47 20.52
C LEU A 106 -2.59 -34.32 20.22
N THR A 107 -3.37 -33.91 21.22
CA THR A 107 -4.26 -32.76 21.14
C THR A 107 -3.60 -31.52 21.71
N MET A 108 -3.59 -30.43 20.95
CA MET A 108 -3.16 -29.10 21.36
C MET A 108 -4.37 -28.20 21.53
N THR A 109 -4.50 -27.56 22.70
CA THR A 109 -5.47 -26.49 22.95
C THR A 109 -4.73 -25.19 23.26
N ILE A 110 -5.18 -24.08 22.67
CA ILE A 110 -4.68 -22.73 22.92
C ILE A 110 -5.79 -21.94 23.63
N LYS A 111 -5.48 -21.37 24.80
CA LYS A 111 -6.43 -20.60 25.61
C LYS A 111 -5.95 -19.17 25.87
N ASN A 112 -6.89 -18.24 26.01
CA ASN A 112 -6.59 -16.87 26.45
C ASN A 112 -6.44 -16.77 27.97
N ALA A 113 -6.15 -15.56 28.48
CA ALA A 113 -6.01 -15.30 29.91
C ALA A 113 -7.30 -15.55 30.74
N LYS A 114 -8.47 -15.62 30.10
CA LYS A 114 -9.75 -15.97 30.74
C LYS A 114 -10.05 -17.48 30.70
N GLY A 115 -9.20 -18.28 30.07
CA GLY A 115 -9.39 -19.72 29.91
C GLY A 115 -10.27 -20.12 28.72
N GLU A 116 -10.73 -19.17 27.91
CA GLU A 116 -11.51 -19.45 26.70
C GLU A 116 -10.63 -20.13 25.65
N ILE A 117 -11.13 -21.20 25.03
CA ILE A 117 -10.42 -21.93 23.98
C ILE A 117 -10.43 -21.08 22.70
N LEU A 118 -9.25 -20.68 22.25
CA LEU A 118 -9.03 -19.95 21.01
C LEU A 118 -8.83 -20.89 19.82
N ARG A 119 -8.17 -22.03 20.07
CA ARG A 119 -7.92 -23.09 19.08
C ARG A 119 -7.80 -24.45 19.76
N GLU A 120 -8.22 -25.49 19.05
CA GLU A 120 -8.02 -26.88 19.40
C GLU A 120 -7.68 -27.67 18.13
N MET A 121 -6.69 -28.56 18.21
CA MET A 121 -6.22 -29.37 17.08
C MET A 121 -5.69 -30.71 17.58
N THR A 122 -5.91 -31.78 16.81
CA THR A 122 -5.38 -33.11 17.14
C THR A 122 -4.48 -33.61 16.01
N ALA A 123 -3.26 -34.02 16.34
CA ALA A 123 -2.34 -34.70 15.45
C ALA A 123 -2.43 -36.21 15.68
N THR A 124 -2.67 -36.98 14.62
CA THR A 124 -2.74 -38.46 14.66
C THR A 124 -1.42 -39.13 14.27
N ASP A 125 -0.45 -38.37 13.75
CA ASP A 125 0.85 -38.86 13.28
C ASP A 125 2.02 -38.46 14.20
N VAL A 126 1.81 -38.57 15.52
CA VAL A 126 2.78 -38.13 16.53
C VAL A 126 4.16 -38.74 16.27
N LYS A 127 5.16 -37.89 16.05
CA LYS A 127 6.51 -38.33 15.68
C LYS A 127 7.23 -38.97 16.88
N HIS A 128 7.99 -40.02 16.62
CA HIS A 128 8.95 -40.57 17.58
C HIS A 128 10.32 -39.89 17.42
N ASN A 129 10.83 -39.23 18.47
CA ASN A 129 12.09 -38.49 18.44
C ASN A 129 12.14 -37.46 17.30
N GLY A 130 11.01 -36.79 17.05
CA GLY A 130 10.84 -35.81 15.98
C GLY A 130 9.80 -34.77 16.35
N TYR A 131 9.65 -33.74 15.51
CA TYR A 131 8.67 -32.68 15.75
C TYR A 131 7.31 -33.07 15.17
N THR A 132 6.31 -33.12 16.05
CA THR A 132 4.90 -33.06 15.64
C THR A 132 4.57 -31.60 15.36
N VAL A 133 4.01 -31.32 14.19
CA VAL A 133 3.82 -29.97 13.67
C VAL A 133 2.34 -29.61 13.68
N PHE A 134 1.98 -28.53 14.36
CA PHE A 134 0.64 -27.94 14.32
C PHE A 134 0.70 -26.63 13.55
N THR A 135 0.00 -26.55 12.41
CA THR A 135 -0.10 -25.33 11.60
C THR A 135 -1.57 -24.90 11.53
N PHE A 136 -1.85 -23.63 11.79
CA PHE A 136 -3.21 -23.10 11.89
C PHE A 136 -3.27 -21.64 11.48
N LEU A 137 -4.49 -21.18 11.16
CA LEU A 137 -4.71 -19.76 10.89
C LEU A 137 -4.37 -18.91 12.11
N PRO A 138 -3.65 -17.79 11.92
CA PRO A 138 -3.21 -17.00 13.04
C PRO A 138 -4.33 -16.47 13.90
N ILE A 139 -4.07 -16.41 15.20
CA ILE A 139 -5.03 -15.94 16.19
C ILE A 139 -4.91 -14.41 16.27
N LEU A 140 -5.77 -13.67 15.56
CA LEU A 140 -5.68 -12.19 15.49
C LEU A 140 -5.93 -11.51 16.85
N LYS A 141 -6.76 -12.10 17.71
CA LYS A 141 -6.99 -11.64 19.10
C LYS A 141 -5.77 -11.84 20.03
N ALA A 142 -4.66 -12.36 19.51
CA ALA A 142 -3.47 -12.72 20.27
C ALA A 142 -2.46 -11.58 20.48
N ILE A 143 -2.72 -10.40 19.92
CA ILE A 143 -1.73 -9.32 19.90
C ILE A 143 -1.49 -8.83 21.34
N GLN A 144 -0.24 -8.97 21.80
CA GLN A 144 0.24 -8.50 23.11
C GLN A 144 -0.40 -9.15 24.37
N VAL A 145 -1.11 -10.28 24.23
CA VAL A 145 -1.70 -11.02 25.35
C VAL A 145 -1.00 -12.39 25.49
N PRO A 146 -0.73 -12.88 26.71
CA PRO A 146 -0.19 -14.24 26.91
C PRO A 146 -1.18 -15.32 26.48
N HIS A 147 -0.66 -16.39 25.88
CA HIS A 147 -1.43 -17.57 25.48
C HIS A 147 -0.97 -18.79 26.27
N TYR A 148 -1.94 -19.61 26.64
CA TYR A 148 -1.73 -20.88 27.34
C TYR A 148 -1.87 -22.02 26.34
N PHE A 149 -0.81 -22.79 26.18
CA PHE A 149 -0.80 -23.98 25.36
C PHE A 149 -0.93 -25.18 26.27
N THR A 150 -1.88 -26.06 25.97
CA THR A 150 -2.06 -27.35 26.65
C THR A 150 -1.95 -28.45 25.60
N PHE A 151 -1.08 -29.42 25.86
CA PHE A 151 -0.89 -30.60 25.02
C PHE A 151 -1.29 -31.83 25.81
N ILE A 152 -2.16 -32.67 25.25
CA ILE A 152 -2.65 -33.90 25.88
C ILE A 152 -2.50 -35.06 24.90
N SER A 153 -1.73 -36.05 25.31
CA SER A 153 -1.61 -37.34 24.63
C SER A 153 -2.65 -38.33 25.16
N ASP A 154 -3.17 -39.18 24.29
CA ASP A 154 -4.13 -40.22 24.65
C ASP A 154 -3.49 -41.42 25.38
N ARG A 155 -2.16 -41.58 25.29
CA ARG A 155 -1.42 -42.75 25.80
C ARG A 155 -0.29 -42.39 26.75
N GLU A 156 0.06 -43.31 27.64
CA GLU A 156 1.26 -43.22 28.48
C GLU A 156 2.52 -43.52 27.64
N GLY A 157 3.65 -42.87 27.95
CA GLY A 157 4.90 -43.00 27.19
C GLY A 157 4.91 -42.29 25.83
N CYS A 158 3.75 -41.91 25.31
CA CYS A 158 3.58 -40.98 24.19
C CYS A 158 3.30 -39.56 24.72
N GLY A 159 4.02 -38.56 24.22
CA GLY A 159 3.77 -37.19 24.68
C GLY A 159 4.85 -36.19 24.33
N VAL A 160 4.77 -35.04 24.99
CA VAL A 160 5.64 -33.88 24.77
C VAL A 160 6.91 -34.03 25.60
N LEU A 161 8.08 -33.78 25.02
CA LEU A 161 9.33 -33.82 25.76
C LEU A 161 9.49 -32.60 26.68
N VAL A 162 9.63 -32.85 27.98
CA VAL A 162 9.83 -31.83 29.04
C VAL A 162 11.10 -32.11 29.84
N ASN A 163 11.85 -31.05 30.16
CA ASN A 163 13.00 -31.13 31.07
C ASN A 163 12.71 -30.32 32.34
N HIS A 164 12.48 -31.01 33.45
CA HIS A 164 12.17 -30.39 34.75
C HIS A 164 13.38 -29.70 35.42
N LYS A 165 14.60 -30.04 35.00
CA LYS A 165 15.85 -29.47 35.54
C LYS A 165 16.26 -28.17 34.87
N LYS A 166 15.69 -27.86 33.70
CA LYS A 166 15.98 -26.67 32.90
C LYS A 166 14.80 -25.70 32.99
N LYS A 167 15.05 -24.40 33.10
CA LYS A 167 14.02 -23.36 33.02
C LYS A 167 14.40 -22.35 31.92
N ARG A 168 13.45 -21.94 31.10
CA ARG A 168 13.58 -20.76 30.21
C ARG A 168 12.47 -19.77 30.52
N HIS A 169 12.84 -18.50 30.51
CA HIS A 169 11.91 -17.42 30.77
C HIS A 169 10.86 -17.36 29.65
N GLY A 170 9.59 -17.63 29.96
CA GLY A 170 8.47 -17.65 29.00
C GLY A 170 8.03 -19.01 28.49
N PHE A 171 8.50 -20.11 29.09
CA PHE A 171 8.06 -21.48 28.82
C PHE A 171 7.97 -22.30 30.11
N SER A 172 7.60 -21.65 31.21
CA SER A 172 7.44 -22.34 32.49
C SER A 172 6.26 -23.30 32.42
N VAL A 173 6.54 -24.59 32.55
CA VAL A 173 5.52 -25.63 32.72
C VAL A 173 4.97 -25.57 34.15
N GLU A 174 3.68 -25.87 34.35
CA GLU A 174 3.01 -25.81 35.66
C GLU A 174 3.77 -26.54 36.79
N CYS A 175 4.42 -27.67 36.47
CA CYS A 175 5.21 -28.47 37.41
C CYS A 175 6.70 -28.05 37.51
N GLY A 176 7.09 -26.93 36.90
CA GLY A 176 8.47 -26.45 36.82
C GLY A 176 9.30 -27.20 35.77
N GLY A 177 9.87 -26.49 34.80
CA GLY A 177 10.67 -27.08 33.74
C GLY A 177 10.66 -26.27 32.46
N CYS A 178 11.05 -26.91 31.35
CA CYS A 178 11.10 -26.33 30.02
C CYS A 178 10.64 -27.36 28.98
N VAL A 179 9.63 -27.00 28.17
CA VAL A 179 9.12 -27.81 27.06
C VAL A 179 10.04 -27.72 25.83
N ALA A 180 10.25 -28.81 25.08
CA ALA A 180 10.97 -28.75 23.81
C ALA A 180 10.03 -28.35 22.65
N CYS A 181 9.98 -27.07 22.31
CA CYS A 181 9.11 -26.57 21.24
C CYS A 181 9.67 -25.33 20.52
N LYS A 182 9.11 -25.05 19.34
CA LYS A 182 9.31 -23.81 18.57
C LYS A 182 7.95 -23.23 18.21
N ILE A 183 7.79 -21.94 18.44
CA ILE A 183 6.57 -21.20 18.10
C ILE A 183 6.94 -20.19 17.02
N TYR A 184 6.20 -20.25 15.91
CA TYR A 184 6.41 -19.39 14.75
C TYR A 184 5.26 -18.40 14.63
N MET A 185 5.64 -17.13 14.46
CA MET A 185 4.73 -16.11 13.98
C MET A 185 4.55 -16.21 12.49
N GLN A 186 3.32 -16.07 12.04
CA GLN A 186 3.04 -15.95 10.62
C GLN A 186 3.03 -14.48 10.22
N LYS A 187 3.94 -14.10 9.31
CA LYS A 187 4.11 -12.71 8.87
C LYS A 187 2.86 -12.20 8.16
N ASP A 188 2.28 -13.02 7.29
CA ASP A 188 1.14 -12.65 6.44
C ASP A 188 -0.18 -13.10 7.05
N ALA A 189 -0.27 -13.09 8.37
CA ALA A 189 -1.42 -13.60 9.11
C ALA A 189 -2.74 -12.95 8.74
N GLN A 190 -2.74 -11.61 8.63
CA GLN A 190 -3.92 -10.88 8.20
C GLN A 190 -4.30 -11.26 6.77
N TYR A 191 -3.31 -11.49 5.89
CA TYR A 191 -3.56 -11.88 4.51
C TYR A 191 -4.09 -13.30 4.39
N LEU A 192 -3.56 -14.26 5.15
CA LEU A 192 -4.10 -15.63 5.20
C LEU A 192 -5.55 -15.65 5.66
N TYR A 193 -5.88 -14.81 6.64
CA TYR A 193 -7.25 -14.67 7.09
C TYR A 193 -8.12 -14.01 6.02
N TRP A 194 -7.61 -12.99 5.33
CA TRP A 194 -8.29 -12.40 4.19
C TRP A 194 -8.55 -13.43 3.08
N MET A 195 -7.55 -14.23 2.68
CA MET A 195 -7.69 -15.27 1.65
C MET A 195 -8.78 -16.29 2.01
N LYS A 196 -8.79 -16.82 3.25
CA LYS A 196 -9.82 -17.77 3.68
C LYS A 196 -11.25 -17.23 3.47
N ASN A 197 -11.46 -15.93 3.62
CA ASN A 197 -12.80 -15.34 3.56
C ASN A 197 -13.17 -14.74 2.20
N ASN A 198 -12.19 -14.46 1.35
CA ASN A 198 -12.40 -13.77 0.08
C ASN A 198 -12.16 -14.65 -1.14
N ASP A 199 -11.38 -15.74 -0.99
CA ASP A 199 -11.27 -16.73 -2.05
C ASP A 199 -12.64 -17.34 -2.37
N PRO A 200 -12.95 -17.58 -3.66
CA PRO A 200 -14.21 -18.18 -4.04
C PRO A 200 -14.27 -19.63 -3.56
N THR A 201 -15.41 -20.02 -3.00
CA THR A 201 -15.67 -21.42 -2.65
C THR A 201 -15.87 -22.26 -3.92
N PRO A 202 -15.68 -23.59 -3.88
CA PRO A 202 -15.97 -24.47 -5.00
C PRO A 202 -17.39 -24.31 -5.56
N GLU A 203 -18.39 -24.08 -4.69
CA GLU A 203 -19.78 -23.85 -5.09
C GLU A 203 -19.93 -22.54 -5.88
N LYS A 204 -19.25 -21.47 -5.46
CA LYS A 204 -19.24 -20.19 -6.17
C LYS A 204 -18.60 -20.35 -7.55
N LEU A 205 -17.46 -21.05 -7.64
CA LEU A 205 -16.81 -21.33 -8.93
C LEU A 205 -17.70 -22.16 -9.84
N GLN A 206 -18.39 -23.17 -9.31
CA GLN A 206 -19.32 -23.99 -10.08
C GLN A 206 -20.52 -23.18 -10.59
N ALA A 207 -21.06 -22.27 -9.77
CA ALA A 207 -22.14 -21.37 -10.18
C ALA A 207 -21.70 -20.39 -11.29
N GLN A 208 -20.45 -19.91 -11.25
CA GLN A 208 -19.89 -19.09 -12.33
C GLN A 208 -19.79 -19.85 -13.65
N ARG A 209 -19.42 -21.13 -13.62
CA ARG A 209 -19.29 -21.97 -14.84
C ARG A 209 -20.61 -22.18 -15.57
N THR A 210 -21.74 -22.14 -14.86
CA THR A 210 -23.08 -22.31 -15.44
C THR A 210 -23.79 -20.98 -15.69
N HIS A 211 -23.19 -19.86 -15.29
CA HIS A 211 -23.75 -18.53 -15.50
C HIS A 211 -23.67 -18.13 -16.99
N VAL A 212 -24.74 -17.51 -17.48
CA VAL A 212 -24.83 -17.00 -18.86
C VAL A 212 -24.96 -15.49 -18.81
N PHE A 213 -23.95 -14.78 -19.31
CA PHE A 213 -23.96 -13.33 -19.40
C PHE A 213 -24.74 -12.84 -20.61
N ALA A 214 -25.44 -11.70 -20.46
CA ALA A 214 -26.10 -11.02 -21.58
C ALA A 214 -25.08 -10.49 -22.61
N PHE A 215 -23.93 -10.02 -22.14
CA PHE A 215 -22.78 -9.68 -22.96
C PHE A 215 -21.64 -10.65 -22.63
N SER A 216 -21.26 -11.49 -23.62
CA SER A 216 -20.24 -12.54 -23.46
C SER A 216 -19.10 -12.36 -24.48
N PRO A 217 -18.29 -11.29 -24.38
CA PRO A 217 -17.22 -11.02 -25.35
C PRO A 217 -16.12 -12.08 -25.27
N LYS A 218 -15.53 -12.44 -26.42
CA LYS A 218 -14.35 -13.31 -26.41
C LYS A 218 -13.15 -12.54 -25.85
N ILE A 219 -12.43 -13.14 -24.90
CA ILE A 219 -11.19 -12.59 -24.35
C ILE A 219 -9.99 -13.38 -24.89
N SER A 220 -9.05 -12.72 -25.55
CA SER A 220 -7.78 -13.33 -25.96
C SER A 220 -6.72 -13.07 -24.89
N VAL A 221 -6.26 -14.13 -24.24
CA VAL A 221 -5.15 -14.10 -23.26
C VAL A 221 -3.84 -14.17 -24.03
N LEU A 222 -2.98 -13.17 -23.89
CA LEU A 222 -1.72 -13.08 -24.64
C LEU A 222 -0.55 -13.44 -23.75
N VAL A 223 0.30 -14.35 -24.23
CA VAL A 223 1.49 -14.77 -23.51
C VAL A 223 2.69 -14.82 -24.47
N PRO A 224 3.65 -13.89 -24.35
CA PRO A 224 4.95 -14.04 -25.00
C PRO A 224 5.80 -15.10 -24.27
N LEU A 225 6.35 -16.06 -25.02
CA LEU A 225 7.22 -17.10 -24.46
C LEU A 225 8.68 -16.87 -24.85
N TYR A 226 9.59 -17.14 -23.92
CA TYR A 226 11.04 -17.14 -24.17
C TYR A 226 11.79 -18.04 -23.18
N ASN A 227 12.24 -19.21 -23.66
CA ASN A 227 12.91 -20.25 -22.89
C ASN A 227 12.18 -20.57 -21.56
N THR A 228 10.84 -20.60 -21.62
CA THR A 228 9.98 -20.81 -20.46
C THR A 228 10.17 -22.22 -19.88
N PRO A 229 10.47 -22.35 -18.58
CA PRO A 229 10.53 -23.66 -17.93
C PRO A 229 9.21 -24.43 -18.05
N GLU A 230 9.28 -25.72 -18.36
CA GLU A 230 8.10 -26.58 -18.58
C GLU A 230 7.07 -26.46 -17.44
N ARG A 231 7.52 -26.50 -16.19
CA ARG A 231 6.65 -26.37 -15.02
C ARG A 231 5.83 -25.08 -15.06
N TYR A 232 6.49 -23.95 -15.35
CA TYR A 232 5.84 -22.64 -15.38
C TYR A 232 4.84 -22.55 -16.52
N LEU A 233 5.22 -23.08 -17.70
CA LEU A 233 4.33 -23.16 -18.85
C LEU A 233 3.06 -23.98 -18.54
N ARG A 234 3.20 -25.15 -17.90
CA ARG A 234 2.07 -26.01 -17.53
C ARG A 234 1.16 -25.35 -16.51
N ASP A 235 1.73 -24.85 -15.40
CA ASP A 235 0.95 -24.16 -14.36
C ASP A 235 0.17 -22.97 -14.96
N MET A 236 0.81 -22.19 -15.83
CA MET A 236 0.19 -21.04 -16.50
C MET A 236 -0.96 -21.46 -17.42
N ILE A 237 -0.74 -22.43 -18.34
CA ILE A 237 -1.80 -22.94 -19.24
C ILE A 237 -2.97 -23.49 -18.43
N GLU A 238 -2.68 -24.27 -17.38
CA GLU A 238 -3.72 -24.85 -16.51
C GLU A 238 -4.53 -23.78 -15.78
N SER A 239 -3.91 -22.66 -15.38
CA SER A 239 -4.63 -21.52 -14.78
C SER A 239 -5.61 -20.84 -15.76
N VAL A 240 -5.30 -20.83 -17.06
CA VAL A 240 -6.20 -20.32 -18.11
C VAL A 240 -7.30 -21.33 -18.43
N ILE A 241 -6.98 -22.63 -18.52
CA ILE A 241 -7.97 -23.69 -18.71
C ILE A 241 -8.98 -23.71 -17.55
N ALA A 242 -8.51 -23.46 -16.32
CA ALA A 242 -9.32 -23.46 -15.12
C ALA A 242 -10.32 -22.30 -15.03
N GLN A 243 -10.28 -21.31 -15.92
CA GLN A 243 -11.18 -20.15 -15.88
C GLN A 243 -12.66 -20.57 -15.88
N THR A 244 -13.47 -19.89 -15.07
CA THR A 244 -14.92 -20.15 -14.97
C THR A 244 -15.71 -19.52 -16.10
N TYR A 245 -15.22 -18.43 -16.68
CA TYR A 245 -15.69 -17.91 -17.97
C TYR A 245 -15.02 -18.70 -19.10
N THR A 246 -15.79 -19.15 -20.11
CA THR A 246 -15.30 -20.13 -21.10
C THR A 246 -15.06 -19.58 -22.50
N ASN A 247 -15.57 -18.39 -22.83
CA ASN A 247 -15.38 -17.75 -24.13
C ASN A 247 -14.04 -16.98 -24.17
N TRP A 248 -12.94 -17.73 -24.23
CA TRP A 248 -11.59 -17.20 -24.32
C TRP A 248 -10.77 -17.97 -25.34
N GLU A 249 -9.63 -17.39 -25.72
CA GLU A 249 -8.54 -18.09 -26.39
C GLU A 249 -7.20 -17.71 -25.75
N LEU A 250 -6.21 -18.58 -25.85
CA LEU A 250 -4.87 -18.40 -25.33
C LEU A 250 -3.89 -18.28 -26.51
N CYS A 251 -3.33 -17.09 -26.72
CA CYS A 251 -2.41 -16.80 -27.82
C CYS A 251 -0.95 -16.83 -27.33
N LEU A 252 -0.22 -17.88 -27.71
CA LEU A 252 1.16 -18.15 -27.29
C LEU A 252 2.15 -17.83 -28.42
N ALA A 253 2.94 -16.76 -28.28
CA ALA A 253 3.96 -16.37 -29.25
C ALA A 253 5.35 -16.73 -28.73
N ASP A 254 5.99 -17.72 -29.35
CA ASP A 254 7.20 -18.35 -28.82
C ASP A 254 8.46 -17.90 -29.56
N GLY A 255 9.23 -17.03 -28.91
CA GLY A 255 10.55 -16.60 -29.37
C GLY A 255 11.72 -17.40 -28.78
N SER A 256 11.47 -18.56 -28.18
CA SER A 256 12.50 -19.37 -27.52
C SER A 256 13.56 -19.86 -28.50
N THR A 257 14.78 -20.03 -27.98
CA THR A 257 15.91 -20.57 -28.75
C THR A 257 15.99 -22.09 -28.70
N GLN A 258 15.26 -22.72 -27.78
CA GLN A 258 15.23 -24.16 -27.56
C GLN A 258 13.91 -24.74 -28.06
N ASP A 259 13.95 -25.98 -28.51
CA ASP A 259 12.75 -26.74 -28.92
C ASP A 259 12.11 -27.44 -27.71
N GLY A 260 10.86 -27.90 -27.86
CA GLY A 260 10.14 -28.69 -26.85
C GLY A 260 8.87 -28.04 -26.29
N LEU A 261 8.74 -26.70 -26.33
CA LEU A 261 7.52 -26.03 -25.86
C LEU A 261 6.30 -26.41 -26.73
N GLU A 262 6.49 -26.56 -28.04
CA GLU A 262 5.43 -26.97 -28.97
C GLU A 262 4.84 -28.34 -28.62
N GLU A 263 5.67 -29.32 -28.25
CA GLU A 263 5.21 -30.65 -27.84
C GLU A 263 4.36 -30.56 -26.56
N ILE A 264 4.83 -29.79 -25.58
CA ILE A 264 4.09 -29.55 -24.32
C ILE A 264 2.74 -28.90 -24.61
N ILE A 265 2.71 -27.84 -25.42
CA ILE A 265 1.48 -27.09 -25.73
C ILE A 265 0.49 -27.97 -26.51
N SER A 266 0.97 -28.69 -27.52
CA SER A 266 0.13 -29.58 -28.34
C SER A 266 -0.50 -30.73 -27.53
N SER A 267 0.09 -31.09 -26.39
CA SER A 267 -0.41 -32.15 -25.51
C SER A 267 -1.77 -31.84 -24.87
N TYR A 268 -2.14 -30.55 -24.73
CA TYR A 268 -3.41 -30.13 -24.12
C TYR A 268 -4.65 -30.39 -24.99
N ARG A 269 -4.49 -30.47 -26.32
CA ARG A 269 -5.58 -30.72 -27.29
C ARG A 269 -6.81 -29.80 -27.13
N ASP A 270 -6.64 -28.57 -26.66
CA ASP A 270 -7.69 -27.57 -26.54
C ASP A 270 -7.61 -26.59 -27.72
N GLU A 271 -8.66 -26.53 -28.54
CA GLU A 271 -8.71 -25.70 -29.75
C GLU A 271 -8.65 -24.19 -29.47
N ARG A 272 -8.91 -23.79 -28.23
CA ARG A 272 -8.80 -22.40 -27.79
C ARG A 272 -7.34 -21.97 -27.59
N ILE A 273 -6.38 -22.89 -27.59
CA ILE A 273 -4.96 -22.60 -27.46
C ILE A 273 -4.35 -22.44 -28.86
N VAL A 274 -3.93 -21.22 -29.16
CA VAL A 274 -3.32 -20.83 -30.44
C VAL A 274 -1.82 -20.60 -30.21
N TYR A 275 -0.98 -21.39 -30.87
CA TYR A 275 0.47 -21.33 -30.73
C TYR A 275 1.15 -20.92 -32.03
N LYS A 276 2.19 -20.07 -31.90
CA LYS A 276 3.07 -19.71 -33.01
C LYS A 276 4.52 -19.66 -32.54
N ARG A 277 5.36 -20.54 -33.10
CA ARG A 277 6.82 -20.41 -33.05
C ARG A 277 7.27 -19.26 -33.94
N LEU A 278 8.07 -18.35 -33.39
CA LEU A 278 8.65 -17.22 -34.11
C LEU A 278 9.97 -17.62 -34.77
N GLU A 279 10.28 -17.04 -35.93
CA GLU A 279 11.55 -17.30 -36.64
C GLU A 279 12.77 -16.85 -35.83
N LYS A 280 12.60 -15.82 -35.00
CA LYS A 280 13.63 -15.29 -34.09
C LYS A 280 12.97 -14.62 -32.88
N ASN A 281 13.74 -14.50 -31.80
CA ASN A 281 13.33 -13.70 -30.65
C ASN A 281 13.28 -12.20 -31.00
N GLU A 282 12.11 -11.59 -30.92
CA GLU A 282 11.89 -10.16 -31.21
C GLU A 282 11.91 -9.29 -29.93
N GLY A 283 12.27 -9.89 -28.80
CA GLY A 283 12.19 -9.29 -27.46
C GLY A 283 10.75 -9.24 -26.94
N ILE A 284 10.58 -8.80 -25.67
CA ILE A 284 9.27 -8.82 -25.00
C ILE A 284 8.18 -8.10 -25.81
N SER A 285 8.40 -6.85 -26.20
CA SER A 285 7.42 -6.09 -27.00
C SER A 285 7.13 -6.74 -28.35
N GLY A 286 8.14 -7.30 -29.01
CA GLY A 286 7.98 -7.94 -30.32
C GLY A 286 7.17 -9.23 -30.25
N ASN A 287 7.50 -10.10 -29.29
CA ASN A 287 6.79 -11.36 -29.07
C ASN A 287 5.34 -11.09 -28.63
N SER A 288 5.11 -10.11 -27.75
CA SER A 288 3.76 -9.70 -27.37
C SER A 288 2.95 -9.19 -28.57
N ASN A 289 3.56 -8.41 -29.47
CA ASN A 289 2.90 -7.95 -30.69
C ASN A 289 2.53 -9.10 -31.64
N GLU A 290 3.34 -10.17 -31.71
CA GLU A 290 2.98 -11.37 -32.47
C GLU A 290 1.80 -12.12 -31.82
N ALA A 291 1.71 -12.14 -30.48
CA ALA A 291 0.54 -12.67 -29.78
C ALA A 291 -0.73 -11.84 -30.08
N ILE A 292 -0.63 -10.50 -30.07
CA ILE A 292 -1.75 -9.60 -30.42
C ILE A 292 -2.28 -9.89 -31.83
N LYS A 293 -1.40 -10.16 -32.81
CA LYS A 293 -1.80 -10.45 -34.19
C LYS A 293 -2.62 -11.73 -34.33
N MET A 294 -2.46 -12.70 -33.42
CA MET A 294 -3.24 -13.93 -33.39
C MET A 294 -4.61 -13.74 -32.73
N ALA A 295 -4.76 -12.70 -31.92
CA ALA A 295 -5.96 -12.48 -31.12
C ALA A 295 -7.19 -12.12 -31.97
N THR A 296 -8.29 -12.81 -31.72
CA THR A 296 -9.61 -12.62 -32.34
C THR A 296 -10.66 -12.07 -31.38
N GLY A 297 -10.34 -11.99 -30.08
CA GLY A 297 -11.22 -11.49 -29.04
C GLY A 297 -11.55 -10.00 -29.15
N GLU A 298 -12.72 -9.62 -28.64
CA GLU A 298 -13.12 -8.22 -28.48
C GLU A 298 -12.30 -7.53 -27.37
N TYR A 299 -11.80 -8.31 -26.42
CA TYR A 299 -10.93 -7.88 -25.35
C TYR A 299 -9.66 -8.74 -25.31
N ILE A 300 -8.58 -8.13 -24.83
CA ILE A 300 -7.24 -8.67 -24.73
C ILE A 300 -6.86 -8.73 -23.25
N ALA A 301 -6.39 -9.86 -22.75
CA ALA A 301 -5.84 -10.00 -21.41
C ALA A 301 -4.32 -10.24 -21.49
N LEU A 302 -3.54 -9.59 -20.65
CA LEU A 302 -2.09 -9.84 -20.55
C LEU A 302 -1.79 -10.87 -19.45
N LEU A 303 -0.88 -11.79 -19.71
CA LEU A 303 -0.42 -12.80 -18.76
C LEU A 303 1.05 -13.14 -19.02
N ASP A 304 1.87 -13.09 -17.96
CA ASP A 304 3.26 -13.52 -18.04
C ASP A 304 3.37 -15.05 -17.99
N HIS A 305 4.37 -15.59 -18.68
CA HIS A 305 4.51 -17.03 -18.91
C HIS A 305 4.83 -17.86 -17.65
N ASP A 306 5.17 -17.20 -16.54
CA ASP A 306 5.50 -17.80 -15.25
C ASP A 306 4.51 -17.49 -14.13
N ASP A 307 3.46 -16.73 -14.43
CA ASP A 307 2.44 -16.28 -13.49
C ASP A 307 1.11 -17.01 -13.66
N LEU A 308 0.22 -16.87 -12.67
CA LEU A 308 -1.06 -17.59 -12.64
C LEU A 308 -2.25 -16.65 -12.52
N LEU A 309 -3.34 -17.03 -13.18
CA LEU A 309 -4.64 -16.40 -12.98
C LEU A 309 -5.46 -17.13 -11.92
N MET A 310 -6.24 -16.36 -11.15
CA MET A 310 -7.30 -16.95 -10.33
C MET A 310 -8.42 -17.52 -11.21
N PRO A 311 -9.11 -18.61 -10.83
CA PRO A 311 -10.13 -19.25 -11.66
C PRO A 311 -11.29 -18.34 -12.09
N GLN A 312 -11.57 -17.28 -11.33
CA GLN A 312 -12.62 -16.31 -11.61
C GLN A 312 -12.14 -15.05 -12.36
N ALA A 313 -10.86 -14.98 -12.77
CA ALA A 313 -10.25 -13.75 -13.30
C ALA A 313 -10.98 -13.20 -14.53
N LEU A 314 -11.23 -14.05 -15.54
CA LEU A 314 -11.96 -13.63 -16.74
C LEU A 314 -13.44 -13.37 -16.44
N TYR A 315 -14.06 -14.18 -15.58
CA TYR A 315 -15.45 -14.01 -15.16
C TYR A 315 -15.68 -12.63 -14.51
N ALA A 316 -14.80 -12.22 -13.59
CA ALA A 316 -14.93 -10.95 -12.88
C ALA A 316 -14.88 -9.74 -13.83
N ASN A 317 -14.02 -9.80 -14.86
CA ASN A 317 -13.95 -8.78 -15.90
C ASN A 317 -15.24 -8.72 -16.73
N VAL A 318 -15.77 -9.87 -17.16
CA VAL A 318 -17.02 -9.92 -17.92
C VAL A 318 -18.21 -9.47 -17.06
N GLU A 319 -18.22 -9.80 -15.77
CA GLU A 319 -19.24 -9.31 -14.83
C GLU A 319 -19.23 -7.78 -14.73
N LEU A 320 -18.05 -7.17 -14.67
CA LEU A 320 -17.90 -5.71 -14.68
C LEU A 320 -18.41 -5.10 -16.00
N LEU A 321 -18.07 -5.70 -17.14
CA LEU A 321 -18.52 -5.26 -18.47
C LEU A 321 -20.04 -5.38 -18.67
N ASN A 322 -20.70 -6.31 -17.99
CA ASN A 322 -22.16 -6.42 -17.99
C ASN A 322 -22.84 -5.35 -17.13
N LYS A 323 -22.12 -4.76 -16.15
CA LYS A 323 -22.61 -3.61 -15.37
C LYS A 323 -22.45 -2.31 -16.15
N ASP A 324 -21.37 -2.17 -16.90
CA ASP A 324 -21.08 -0.99 -17.71
C ASP A 324 -20.14 -1.35 -18.88
N ARG A 325 -20.61 -1.14 -20.11
CA ARG A 325 -19.85 -1.47 -21.34
C ARG A 325 -18.84 -0.39 -21.73
N ASP A 326 -18.78 0.71 -20.97
CA ASP A 326 -17.84 1.80 -21.23
C ASP A 326 -16.43 1.53 -20.69
N TYR A 327 -16.23 0.44 -19.91
CA TYR A 327 -14.90 0.02 -19.52
C TYR A 327 -14.11 -0.51 -20.73
N GLU A 328 -12.98 0.15 -21.00
CA GLU A 328 -12.09 -0.19 -22.11
C GLU A 328 -10.68 -0.60 -21.64
N PHE A 329 -10.33 -0.29 -20.39
CA PHE A 329 -9.09 -0.71 -19.76
C PHE A 329 -9.38 -1.07 -18.31
N ILE A 330 -9.22 -2.34 -17.94
CA ILE A 330 -9.53 -2.87 -16.60
C ILE A 330 -8.27 -3.47 -16.01
N TYR A 331 -8.00 -3.21 -14.74
CA TYR A 331 -6.93 -3.88 -13.98
C TYR A 331 -7.46 -4.45 -12.68
N SER A 332 -6.71 -5.38 -12.08
CA SER A 332 -7.06 -5.98 -10.80
C SER A 332 -5.97 -5.84 -9.75
N ASP A 333 -6.33 -6.12 -8.50
CA ASP A 333 -5.34 -6.43 -7.47
C ASP A 333 -4.59 -7.73 -7.79
N GLU A 334 -3.41 -7.88 -7.20
CA GLU A 334 -2.52 -9.03 -7.35
C GLU A 334 -1.81 -9.34 -6.03
N ASP A 335 -1.27 -10.54 -5.91
CA ASP A 335 -0.34 -10.90 -4.85
C ASP A 335 0.89 -11.59 -5.44
N LYS A 336 1.82 -11.99 -4.57
CA LYS A 336 3.00 -12.74 -4.96
C LYS A 336 2.84 -14.21 -4.65
N LEU A 337 3.42 -15.03 -5.51
CA LEU A 337 3.50 -16.48 -5.41
C LEU A 337 4.94 -16.92 -5.24
N THR A 338 5.17 -17.90 -4.37
CA THR A 338 6.49 -18.51 -4.21
C THR A 338 6.94 -19.21 -5.50
N GLU A 339 8.25 -19.37 -5.68
CA GLU A 339 8.82 -20.01 -6.89
C GLU A 339 8.24 -21.40 -7.14
N ASP A 340 7.96 -22.14 -6.06
CA ASP A 340 7.33 -23.45 -6.06
C ASP A 340 5.81 -23.43 -6.28
N GLY A 341 5.18 -22.27 -6.45
CA GLY A 341 3.73 -22.17 -6.68
C GLY A 341 2.86 -22.53 -5.47
N GLU A 342 3.43 -22.78 -4.29
CA GLU A 342 2.66 -23.33 -3.15
C GLU A 342 2.03 -22.25 -2.27
N ARG A 343 2.62 -21.05 -2.20
CA ARG A 343 2.21 -20.02 -1.23
C ARG A 343 2.06 -18.64 -1.83
N ARG A 344 0.91 -18.04 -1.54
CA ARG A 344 0.59 -16.63 -1.80
C ARG A 344 0.94 -15.71 -0.63
N PHE A 345 1.44 -14.51 -0.90
CA PHE A 345 1.85 -13.51 0.11
C PHE A 345 1.96 -12.09 -0.48
N ASP A 346 2.16 -11.08 0.37
CA ASP A 346 2.41 -9.67 0.01
C ASP A 346 1.41 -9.10 -1.01
N PRO A 347 0.11 -8.98 -0.63
CA PRO A 347 -0.91 -8.50 -1.53
C PRO A 347 -0.69 -7.05 -1.92
N PHE A 348 -0.83 -6.75 -3.20
CA PHE A 348 -0.88 -5.40 -3.72
C PHE A 348 -2.34 -4.96 -3.88
N PHE A 349 -2.89 -4.39 -2.80
CA PHE A 349 -4.21 -3.78 -2.77
C PHE A 349 -4.18 -2.36 -3.37
N LYS A 350 -4.46 -2.26 -4.67
CA LYS A 350 -4.36 -1.06 -5.50
C LYS A 350 -5.56 -0.12 -5.27
N PRO A 351 -5.41 1.20 -5.44
CA PRO A 351 -6.58 2.09 -5.48
C PRO A 351 -7.36 1.91 -6.79
N ASP A 352 -8.56 2.50 -6.88
CA ASP A 352 -9.17 2.85 -8.17
C ASP A 352 -8.26 3.85 -8.91
N PHE A 353 -8.57 4.11 -10.18
CA PHE A 353 -7.66 4.80 -11.10
C PHE A 353 -7.16 6.14 -10.56
N SER A 354 -5.87 6.18 -10.24
CA SER A 354 -5.11 7.31 -9.70
C SER A 354 -4.09 7.79 -10.74
N PRO A 355 -4.40 8.80 -11.57
CA PRO A 355 -3.50 9.24 -12.63
C PRO A 355 -2.15 9.76 -12.11
N ASP A 356 -2.13 10.49 -11.00
CA ASP A 356 -0.87 11.02 -10.44
C ASP A 356 -0.02 9.94 -9.79
N MET A 357 -0.63 8.89 -9.23
CA MET A 357 0.13 7.72 -8.78
C MET A 357 0.70 6.95 -9.98
N LEU A 358 -0.06 6.86 -11.10
CA LEU A 358 0.46 6.28 -12.34
C LEU A 358 1.62 7.10 -12.89
N LEU A 359 1.66 8.42 -12.69
CA LEU A 359 2.80 9.26 -13.08
C LEU A 359 4.02 9.12 -12.15
N ALA A 360 3.83 8.56 -10.94
CA ALA A 360 4.92 8.29 -10.00
C ALA A 360 5.54 6.91 -10.20
N PHE A 361 4.75 5.89 -10.55
CA PHE A 361 5.21 4.55 -10.94
C PHE A 361 4.08 3.73 -11.58
N ASN A 362 4.43 2.64 -12.26
CA ASN A 362 3.45 1.72 -12.83
C ASN A 362 2.80 0.84 -11.73
N TYR A 363 1.84 1.36 -10.99
CA TYR A 363 1.11 0.57 -9.97
C TYR A 363 0.07 -0.39 -10.55
N ILE A 364 -0.26 -0.25 -11.84
CA ILE A 364 -1.27 -1.05 -12.53
C ILE A 364 -0.77 -2.48 -12.79
N THR A 365 0.50 -2.59 -13.21
CA THR A 365 1.24 -3.85 -13.36
C THR A 365 0.50 -4.92 -14.19
N HIS A 366 0.52 -6.19 -13.80
CA HIS A 366 0.53 -7.31 -14.75
C HIS A 366 -0.84 -7.58 -15.38
N PHE A 367 -1.85 -7.87 -14.57
CA PHE A 367 -3.14 -8.32 -15.10
C PHE A 367 -4.05 -7.18 -15.49
N VAL A 368 -4.15 -6.97 -16.80
CA VAL A 368 -5.06 -6.00 -17.41
C VAL A 368 -5.92 -6.67 -18.48
N VAL A 369 -7.15 -6.18 -18.63
CA VAL A 369 -8.07 -6.53 -19.71
C VAL A 369 -8.40 -5.26 -20.51
N ILE A 370 -8.08 -5.29 -21.80
CA ILE A 370 -8.04 -4.14 -22.69
C ILE A 370 -9.01 -4.37 -23.84
N LYS A 371 -9.87 -3.42 -24.16
CA LYS A 371 -10.71 -3.49 -25.36
C LYS A 371 -9.82 -3.42 -26.60
N LYS A 372 -9.96 -4.40 -27.50
CA LYS A 372 -9.06 -4.53 -28.66
C LYS A 372 -9.07 -3.29 -29.56
N SER A 373 -10.24 -2.68 -29.77
CA SER A 373 -10.33 -1.45 -30.59
C SER A 373 -9.54 -0.28 -30.01
N LEU A 374 -9.46 -0.17 -28.67
CA LEU A 374 -8.64 0.85 -28.01
C LEU A 374 -7.16 0.55 -28.18
N LEU A 375 -6.76 -0.72 -28.03
CA LEU A 375 -5.39 -1.15 -28.27
C LEU A 375 -4.94 -0.90 -29.72
N ASP A 376 -5.82 -1.15 -30.69
CA ASP A 376 -5.58 -0.85 -32.11
C ASP A 376 -5.47 0.67 -32.36
N GLU A 377 -6.25 1.50 -31.67
CA GLU A 377 -6.18 2.96 -31.77
C GLU A 377 -4.85 3.52 -31.25
N VAL A 378 -4.41 3.08 -30.07
CA VAL A 378 -3.20 3.63 -29.43
C VAL A 378 -1.90 3.01 -29.93
N GLY A 379 -1.99 1.92 -30.69
CA GLY A 379 -0.86 1.09 -31.13
C GLY A 379 -0.37 0.11 -30.06
N TYR A 380 0.43 -0.87 -30.48
CA TYR A 380 0.83 -1.99 -29.63
C TYR A 380 2.08 -1.69 -28.77
N PHE A 381 2.81 -2.72 -28.34
CA PHE A 381 4.04 -2.56 -27.56
C PHE A 381 5.16 -1.96 -28.40
N ARG A 382 5.93 -1.05 -27.80
CA ARG A 382 6.99 -0.27 -28.43
C ARG A 382 8.35 -0.70 -27.90
N LYS A 383 9.19 -1.25 -28.79
CA LYS A 383 10.47 -1.91 -28.43
C LYS A 383 11.47 -0.96 -27.77
N GLU A 384 11.40 0.34 -28.08
CA GLU A 384 12.25 1.37 -27.49
C GLU A 384 12.01 1.56 -25.97
N PHE A 385 10.90 1.04 -25.42
CA PHE A 385 10.61 1.04 -23.99
C PHE A 385 10.74 -0.35 -23.33
N ASN A 386 11.41 -1.32 -23.97
CA ASN A 386 11.65 -2.63 -23.35
C ASN A 386 12.28 -2.47 -21.94
N GLY A 387 11.67 -3.09 -20.93
CA GLY A 387 11.96 -2.86 -19.50
C GLY A 387 10.88 -2.07 -18.77
N ALA A 388 10.11 -1.27 -19.51
CA ALA A 388 8.93 -0.53 -19.05
C ALA A 388 7.84 -0.48 -20.13
N GLN A 389 7.79 -1.50 -21.00
CA GLN A 389 6.91 -1.54 -22.15
C GLN A 389 5.43 -1.50 -21.75
N ASP A 390 5.08 -2.13 -20.64
CA ASP A 390 3.73 -2.11 -20.09
C ASP A 390 3.39 -0.71 -19.58
N TYR A 391 4.36 -0.04 -18.96
CA TYR A 391 4.16 1.31 -18.45
C TYR A 391 3.86 2.30 -19.59
N ASP A 392 4.64 2.24 -20.68
CA ASP A 392 4.36 3.03 -21.89
C ASP A 392 2.95 2.74 -22.44
N LEU A 393 2.61 1.46 -22.59
CA LEU A 393 1.32 1.06 -23.14
C LEU A 393 0.17 1.54 -22.25
N PHE A 394 0.27 1.38 -20.93
CA PHE A 394 -0.80 1.78 -20.01
C PHE A 394 -0.97 3.29 -19.94
N LEU A 395 0.12 4.07 -20.04
CA LEU A 395 0.03 5.52 -20.17
C LEU A 395 -0.78 5.90 -21.43
N ARG A 396 -0.52 5.27 -22.57
CA ARG A 396 -1.28 5.51 -23.82
C ARG A 396 -2.74 5.05 -23.74
N LEU A 397 -3.00 3.88 -23.16
CA LEU A 397 -4.35 3.35 -23.03
C LEU A 397 -5.20 4.22 -22.11
N THR A 398 -4.66 4.61 -20.95
CA THR A 398 -5.39 5.45 -19.97
C THR A 398 -5.63 6.88 -20.45
N GLU A 399 -4.83 7.39 -21.39
CA GLU A 399 -5.04 8.67 -22.08
C GLU A 399 -6.28 8.67 -23.01
N LYS A 400 -6.71 7.50 -23.47
CA LYS A 400 -7.72 7.35 -24.53
C LYS A 400 -8.95 6.54 -24.11
N ALA A 401 -8.83 5.70 -23.10
CA ALA A 401 -9.92 4.87 -22.61
C ALA A 401 -11.12 5.72 -22.20
N LYS A 402 -12.31 5.34 -22.64
CA LYS A 402 -13.57 5.96 -22.18
C LYS A 402 -13.73 5.82 -20.67
N LYS A 403 -13.36 4.65 -20.13
CA LYS A 403 -13.39 4.38 -18.69
C LYS A 403 -12.32 3.36 -18.31
N VAL A 404 -11.60 3.69 -17.24
CA VAL A 404 -10.65 2.77 -16.58
C VAL A 404 -11.36 2.09 -15.40
N GLY A 405 -11.33 0.76 -15.37
CA GLY A 405 -11.95 -0.05 -14.33
C GLY A 405 -10.92 -0.68 -13.40
N HIS A 406 -11.29 -0.81 -12.12
CA HIS A 406 -10.51 -1.53 -11.13
C HIS A 406 -11.37 -2.63 -10.49
N ILE A 407 -10.83 -3.84 -10.42
CA ILE A 407 -11.40 -4.96 -9.68
C ILE A 407 -10.48 -5.26 -8.51
N SER A 408 -10.88 -4.89 -7.30
CA SER A 408 -10.04 -5.09 -6.11
C SER A 408 -10.03 -6.54 -5.58
N ASP A 409 -10.42 -7.51 -6.41
CA ASP A 409 -10.23 -8.92 -6.10
C ASP A 409 -8.82 -9.27 -6.56
N ILE A 410 -8.12 -10.12 -5.81
CA ILE A 410 -6.84 -10.68 -6.26
C ILE A 410 -7.16 -11.61 -7.42
N LEU A 411 -6.82 -11.23 -8.64
CA LEU A 411 -7.07 -12.05 -9.84
C LEU A 411 -5.79 -12.60 -10.49
N TYR A 412 -4.63 -12.17 -10.00
CA TYR A 412 -3.31 -12.49 -10.54
C TYR A 412 -2.31 -12.84 -9.43
N HIS A 413 -1.45 -13.82 -9.72
CA HIS A 413 -0.41 -14.30 -8.82
C HIS A 413 0.95 -14.16 -9.49
N TRP A 414 1.74 -13.20 -9.03
CA TRP A 414 3.08 -12.93 -9.54
C TRP A 414 4.11 -13.86 -8.92
N ARG A 415 4.61 -14.83 -9.69
CA ARG A 415 5.61 -15.80 -9.26
C ARG A 415 6.99 -15.15 -9.14
N LEU A 416 7.59 -15.30 -7.97
CA LEU A 416 9.00 -14.93 -7.77
C LEU A 416 9.92 -16.01 -8.36
N SER A 417 10.54 -15.74 -9.51
CA SER A 417 11.58 -16.59 -10.09
C SER A 417 12.97 -15.95 -9.97
N LEU A 418 14.03 -16.76 -9.82
CA LEU A 418 15.43 -16.28 -9.77
C LEU A 418 15.86 -15.52 -11.04
N GLY A 419 15.16 -15.75 -12.16
CA GLY A 419 15.35 -15.07 -13.44
C GLY A 419 14.51 -13.81 -13.64
N SER A 420 13.58 -13.50 -12.72
CA SER A 420 12.74 -12.31 -12.79
C SER A 420 13.57 -11.03 -12.70
N THR A 421 13.15 -9.98 -13.42
CA THR A 421 13.71 -8.62 -13.37
C THR A 421 13.82 -8.07 -11.95
N ALA A 422 13.02 -8.61 -11.01
CA ALA A 422 13.09 -8.33 -9.58
C ALA A 422 14.44 -8.71 -8.92
N TYR A 423 15.16 -9.69 -9.47
CA TYR A 423 16.34 -10.29 -8.83
C TYR A 423 17.68 -9.77 -9.39
N SER A 424 17.78 -9.50 -10.70
CA SER A 424 19.09 -9.19 -11.32
C SER A 424 19.48 -7.71 -11.14
N SER A 425 20.64 -7.47 -10.54
CA SER A 425 21.18 -6.11 -10.34
C SER A 425 21.51 -5.39 -11.64
N ASP A 426 21.83 -6.14 -12.69
CA ASP A 426 22.20 -5.61 -14.00
C ASP A 426 20.98 -5.16 -14.81
N ALA A 427 19.78 -5.68 -14.52
CA ALA A 427 18.54 -5.25 -15.15
C ALA A 427 18.02 -3.90 -14.62
N LYS A 428 18.47 -3.45 -13.44
CA LYS A 428 17.86 -2.31 -12.74
C LYS A 428 18.10 -0.97 -13.42
N SER A 429 19.27 -0.76 -14.03
CA SER A 429 19.58 0.54 -14.63
C SER A 429 18.81 0.81 -15.92
N TYR A 430 18.54 -0.21 -16.73
CA TYR A 430 17.85 0.00 -18.02
C TYR A 430 16.33 0.15 -17.83
N THR A 431 15.72 -0.54 -16.84
CA THR A 431 14.28 -0.42 -16.56
C THR A 431 13.93 0.98 -16.04
N ILE A 432 14.80 1.58 -15.22
CA ILE A 432 14.63 2.95 -14.71
C ILE A 432 14.62 3.94 -15.87
N GLU A 433 15.59 3.86 -16.78
CA GLU A 433 15.66 4.78 -17.92
C GLU A 433 14.53 4.54 -18.93
N ALA A 434 14.12 3.29 -19.14
CA ALA A 434 12.98 2.97 -19.99
C ALA A 434 11.67 3.57 -19.44
N GLY A 435 11.43 3.46 -18.12
CA GLY A 435 10.23 4.01 -17.51
C GLY A 435 10.24 5.54 -17.44
N ARG A 436 11.41 6.16 -17.17
CA ARG A 436 11.57 7.63 -17.30
C ARG A 436 11.24 8.08 -18.72
N SER A 437 11.78 7.39 -19.73
CA SER A 437 11.53 7.69 -21.15
C SER A 437 10.05 7.52 -21.52
N ALA A 438 9.37 6.50 -20.96
CA ALA A 438 7.94 6.28 -21.18
C ALA A 438 7.09 7.44 -20.64
N LEU A 439 7.43 7.97 -19.46
CA LEU A 439 6.78 9.15 -18.87
C LEU A 439 7.04 10.41 -19.69
N GLU A 440 8.28 10.65 -20.10
CA GLU A 440 8.64 11.80 -20.95
C GLU A 440 7.89 11.76 -22.28
N ALA A 441 7.78 10.56 -22.88
CA ALA A 441 6.98 10.36 -24.08
C ALA A 441 5.48 10.62 -23.83
N ALA A 442 4.95 10.25 -22.66
CA ALA A 442 3.56 10.55 -22.29
C ALA A 442 3.33 12.06 -22.13
N PHE A 443 4.24 12.77 -21.48
CA PHE A 443 4.16 14.23 -21.34
C PHE A 443 4.18 14.93 -22.69
N LEU A 444 5.05 14.50 -23.61
CA LEU A 444 5.09 15.02 -24.97
C LEU A 444 3.76 14.78 -25.71
N ARG A 445 3.20 13.57 -25.65
CA ARG A 445 1.90 13.24 -26.29
C ARG A 445 0.74 14.06 -25.72
N ARG A 446 0.77 14.37 -24.43
CA ARG A 446 -0.24 15.19 -23.73
C ARG A 446 -0.05 16.70 -23.93
N GLY A 447 1.01 17.12 -24.64
CA GLY A 447 1.32 18.53 -24.84
C GLY A 447 1.84 19.26 -23.59
N LEU A 448 2.33 18.51 -22.60
CA LEU A 448 2.83 19.04 -21.32
C LEU A 448 4.32 19.43 -21.44
N LEU A 449 4.61 20.46 -22.25
CA LEU A 449 5.99 20.87 -22.56
C LEU A 449 6.79 21.39 -21.36
N GLY A 450 6.12 21.83 -20.30
CA GLY A 450 6.74 22.26 -19.04
C GLY A 450 6.78 21.17 -17.97
N ALA A 451 6.50 19.90 -18.29
CA ALA A 451 6.58 18.81 -17.33
C ALA A 451 7.94 18.11 -17.39
N HIS A 452 8.48 17.78 -16.22
CA HIS A 452 9.81 17.17 -16.08
C HIS A 452 9.72 15.88 -15.25
N VAL A 453 10.60 14.93 -15.55
CA VAL A 453 10.68 13.64 -14.85
C VAL A 453 12.08 13.46 -14.26
N ALA A 454 12.15 13.19 -12.96
CA ALA A 454 13.38 12.81 -12.29
C ALA A 454 13.25 11.42 -11.68
N ASN A 455 14.35 10.67 -11.64
CA ASN A 455 14.41 9.38 -10.96
C ASN A 455 14.33 9.58 -9.44
N HIS A 456 13.52 8.77 -8.76
CA HIS A 456 13.55 8.68 -7.30
C HIS A 456 14.75 7.81 -6.85
N THR A 457 15.03 7.80 -5.55
CA THR A 457 16.01 6.88 -4.95
C THR A 457 15.56 5.42 -4.89
N LEU A 458 14.30 5.14 -5.25
CA LEU A 458 13.75 3.80 -5.38
C LEU A 458 13.66 3.47 -6.86
N ASP A 459 14.13 2.28 -7.24
CA ASP A 459 14.15 1.83 -8.63
C ASP A 459 12.73 1.81 -9.22
N ASN A 460 12.58 2.36 -10.43
CA ASN A 460 11.31 2.46 -11.18
C ASN A 460 10.23 3.35 -10.54
N TYR A 461 10.63 4.26 -9.65
CA TYR A 461 9.80 5.34 -9.12
C TYR A 461 10.32 6.69 -9.60
N TYR A 462 9.41 7.63 -9.85
CA TYR A 462 9.70 8.90 -10.50
C TYR A 462 9.09 10.07 -9.73
N ILE A 463 9.75 11.21 -9.83
CA ILE A 463 9.28 12.49 -9.34
C ILE A 463 8.91 13.33 -10.56
N THR A 464 7.67 13.78 -10.62
CA THR A 464 7.18 14.64 -11.70
C THR A 464 7.03 16.07 -11.21
N SER A 465 7.59 17.04 -11.92
CA SER A 465 7.43 18.47 -11.64
C SER A 465 6.93 19.20 -12.88
N TYR A 466 6.39 20.40 -12.68
CA TYR A 466 5.80 21.22 -13.73
C TYR A 466 6.28 22.67 -13.61
N ASP A 467 6.55 23.31 -14.74
CA ASP A 467 6.92 24.71 -14.80
C ASP A 467 5.79 25.58 -14.27
N ILE A 468 6.15 26.59 -13.49
CA ILE A 468 5.24 27.63 -13.03
C ILE A 468 5.37 28.82 -14.00
N PRO A 469 4.26 29.36 -14.53
CA PRO A 469 4.30 30.50 -15.45
C PRO A 469 5.06 31.70 -14.87
N GLN A 470 5.73 32.44 -15.76
CA GLN A 470 6.34 33.73 -15.44
C GLN A 470 5.54 34.88 -16.06
N PRO A 471 5.24 35.96 -15.30
CA PRO A 471 5.52 36.12 -13.87
C PRO A 471 4.72 35.11 -13.02
N HIS A 472 5.29 34.71 -11.88
CA HIS A 472 4.64 33.81 -10.92
C HIS A 472 3.21 34.26 -10.58
N PRO A 473 2.19 33.40 -10.58
CA PRO A 473 0.84 33.75 -10.17
C PRO A 473 0.81 34.15 -8.69
N LEU A 474 -0.04 35.11 -8.33
CA LEU A 474 -0.16 35.55 -6.94
C LEU A 474 -0.82 34.45 -6.09
N ILE A 475 -0.17 34.08 -4.98
CA ILE A 475 -0.73 33.19 -3.95
C ILE A 475 -1.29 34.04 -2.80
N SER A 476 -2.57 33.89 -2.48
CA SER A 476 -3.17 34.47 -1.27
C SER A 476 -3.21 33.44 -0.14
N ILE A 477 -2.35 33.62 0.86
CA ILE A 477 -2.28 32.77 2.06
C ILE A 477 -3.30 33.27 3.08
N ILE A 478 -4.33 32.48 3.37
CA ILE A 478 -5.43 32.83 4.28
C ILE A 478 -5.20 32.14 5.63
N ILE A 479 -5.02 32.94 6.68
CA ILE A 479 -4.70 32.45 8.04
C ILE A 479 -5.71 32.99 9.05
N PRO A 480 -6.65 32.16 9.53
CA PRO A 480 -7.53 32.52 10.64
C PRO A 480 -6.75 32.64 11.96
N ASN A 481 -7.01 33.67 12.75
CA ASN A 481 -6.38 33.85 14.05
C ASN A 481 -7.31 34.48 15.10
N LYS A 482 -7.28 33.96 16.32
CA LYS A 482 -7.92 34.55 17.50
C LYS A 482 -6.96 34.47 18.68
N ASP A 483 -6.64 35.61 19.28
CA ASP A 483 -5.81 35.78 20.50
C ASP A 483 -4.36 35.21 20.46
N GLU A 484 -4.00 34.44 19.44
CA GLU A 484 -2.80 33.58 19.42
C GLU A 484 -1.55 34.22 18.80
N LYS A 485 -1.04 35.27 19.43
CA LYS A 485 0.15 36.01 18.96
C LYS A 485 1.39 35.14 18.79
N LYS A 486 1.73 34.31 19.78
CA LYS A 486 3.00 33.54 19.78
C LYS A 486 3.05 32.56 18.62
N THR A 487 1.94 31.87 18.42
CA THR A 487 1.78 30.83 17.41
C THR A 487 1.72 31.43 16.01
N LEU A 488 0.89 32.47 15.82
CA LEU A 488 0.83 33.23 14.58
C LEU A 488 2.20 33.82 14.20
N LYS A 489 2.92 34.42 15.16
CA LYS A 489 4.24 34.99 14.90
C LYS A 489 5.20 33.93 14.36
N LYS A 490 5.23 32.75 14.98
CA LYS A 490 6.08 31.65 14.51
C LYS A 490 5.72 31.22 13.09
N CYS A 491 4.42 31.14 12.77
CA CYS A 491 3.93 30.82 11.43
C CYS A 491 4.39 31.87 10.41
N ILE A 492 4.07 33.15 10.62
CA ILE A 492 4.44 34.26 9.73
C ILE A 492 5.96 34.38 9.57
N ASP A 493 6.72 34.34 10.67
CA ASP A 493 8.19 34.38 10.61
C ASP A 493 8.76 33.19 9.82
N SER A 494 8.12 32.02 9.85
CA SER A 494 8.57 30.86 9.09
C SER A 494 8.30 31.04 7.59
N ILE A 495 7.13 31.54 7.22
CA ILE A 495 6.76 31.82 5.82
C ILE A 495 7.72 32.86 5.24
N LEU A 496 7.88 34.01 5.90
CA LEU A 496 8.69 35.11 5.38
C LEU A 496 10.19 34.80 5.27
N ARG A 497 10.72 33.96 6.17
CA ARG A 497 12.17 33.66 6.19
C ARG A 497 12.57 32.47 5.34
N LYS A 498 11.69 31.47 5.19
CA LYS A 498 12.05 30.19 4.57
C LYS A 498 11.55 30.04 3.14
N SER A 499 10.44 30.69 2.78
CA SER A 499 9.82 30.46 1.48
C SER A 499 10.66 31.06 0.35
N THR A 500 10.81 30.31 -0.74
CA THR A 500 11.48 30.78 -1.96
C THR A 500 10.54 31.43 -2.95
N TYR A 501 9.24 31.07 -2.95
CA TYR A 501 8.23 31.73 -3.75
C TYR A 501 8.10 33.21 -3.36
N ASP A 502 8.11 34.10 -4.34
CA ASP A 502 8.22 35.54 -4.11
C ASP A 502 6.90 36.29 -4.27
N ASN A 503 5.97 35.81 -5.10
CA ASN A 503 4.71 36.50 -5.39
C ASN A 503 3.53 35.99 -4.53
N PHE A 504 3.51 36.40 -3.26
CA PHE A 504 2.42 36.04 -2.34
C PHE A 504 1.95 37.23 -1.49
N GLU A 505 0.69 37.15 -1.06
CA GLU A 505 0.13 37.97 0.02
C GLU A 505 -0.32 37.06 1.18
N ILE A 506 -0.35 37.61 2.39
CA ILE A 506 -0.86 36.94 3.59
C ILE A 506 -2.07 37.74 4.10
N ILE A 507 -3.22 37.07 4.17
CA ILE A 507 -4.48 37.59 4.69
C ILE A 507 -4.71 36.91 6.04
N ILE A 508 -4.53 37.67 7.11
CA ILE A 508 -4.83 37.21 8.46
C ILE A 508 -6.28 37.58 8.77
N VAL A 509 -7.11 36.56 9.02
CA VAL A 509 -8.52 36.73 9.38
C VAL A 509 -8.61 36.85 10.89
N GLU A 510 -8.75 38.09 11.36
CA GLU A 510 -8.95 38.41 12.76
C GLU A 510 -10.35 37.96 13.18
N ASN A 511 -10.43 37.03 14.13
CA ASN A 511 -11.68 36.43 14.58
C ASN A 511 -11.99 36.79 16.04
N ASN A 512 -12.36 38.04 16.29
CA ASN A 512 -12.89 38.52 17.57
C ASN A 512 -11.93 38.30 18.76
N SER A 513 -10.65 38.61 18.57
CA SER A 513 -9.64 38.62 19.63
C SER A 513 -9.97 39.65 20.71
N THR A 514 -9.52 39.40 21.93
CA THR A 514 -9.69 40.30 23.08
C THR A 514 -8.36 40.77 23.67
N GLY A 515 -7.25 40.06 23.38
CA GLY A 515 -5.94 40.37 23.92
C GLY A 515 -5.29 41.62 23.31
N LYS A 516 -4.87 42.59 24.14
CA LYS A 516 -4.15 43.78 23.67
C LYS A 516 -2.85 43.44 22.92
N GLU A 517 -2.19 42.35 23.31
CA GLU A 517 -0.94 41.93 22.70
C GLU A 517 -1.07 41.55 21.22
N ILE A 518 -2.15 40.86 20.84
CA ILE A 518 -2.34 40.43 19.45
C ILE A 518 -2.65 41.63 18.55
N PHE A 519 -3.45 42.60 19.02
CA PHE A 519 -3.71 43.83 18.27
C PHE A 519 -2.44 44.67 18.07
N SER A 520 -1.59 44.78 19.10
CA SER A 520 -0.28 45.44 18.95
C SER A 520 0.61 44.72 17.93
N TYR A 521 0.53 43.38 17.87
CA TYR A 521 1.25 42.61 16.88
C TYR A 521 0.71 42.81 15.45
N TYR A 522 -0.62 42.89 15.28
CA TYR A 522 -1.23 43.23 13.99
C TYR A 522 -0.78 44.58 13.45
N GLU A 523 -0.67 45.61 14.29
CA GLU A 523 -0.10 46.90 13.89
C GLU A 523 1.36 46.81 13.43
N THR A 524 2.12 45.85 13.97
CA THR A 524 3.48 45.56 13.49
C THR A 524 3.45 44.87 12.13
N LEU A 525 2.54 43.91 11.93
CA LEU A 525 2.41 43.15 10.69
C LEU A 525 1.96 44.01 9.50
N LYS A 526 1.05 44.97 9.72
CA LYS A 526 0.56 45.93 8.70
C LYS A 526 1.67 46.76 8.03
N LYS A 527 2.86 46.83 8.64
CA LYS A 527 4.04 47.50 8.04
C LYS A 527 4.63 46.73 6.86
N ASN A 528 4.36 45.43 6.75
CA ASN A 528 4.79 44.63 5.60
C ASN A 528 3.71 44.71 4.50
N PRO A 529 4.03 45.19 3.28
CA PRO A 529 3.04 45.36 2.21
C PRO A 529 2.41 44.05 1.73
N LYS A 530 3.05 42.89 2.02
CA LYS A 530 2.50 41.57 1.72
C LYS A 530 1.44 41.12 2.72
N ILE A 531 1.26 41.79 3.86
CA ILE A 531 0.39 41.31 4.94
C ILE A 531 -0.81 42.24 5.12
N ARG A 532 -2.00 41.66 5.13
CA ARG A 532 -3.27 42.33 5.41
C ARG A 532 -3.99 41.65 6.55
N ILE A 533 -4.67 42.46 7.35
CA ILE A 533 -5.55 42.00 8.43
C ILE A 533 -6.99 42.27 7.99
N VAL A 534 -7.83 41.25 8.04
CA VAL A 534 -9.25 41.30 7.67
C VAL A 534 -10.08 40.92 8.90
N GLU A 535 -11.02 41.79 9.30
CA GLU A 535 -11.83 41.57 10.51
C GLU A 535 -13.08 40.76 10.22
N TRP A 536 -13.31 39.70 11.00
CA TRP A 536 -14.54 38.90 11.04
C TRP A 536 -15.34 39.26 12.30
N LYS A 537 -16.50 39.89 12.12
CA LYS A 537 -17.35 40.43 13.22
C LYS A 537 -18.56 39.57 13.56
N HIS A 538 -18.58 38.32 13.09
CA HIS A 538 -19.66 37.36 13.33
C HIS A 538 -19.19 36.26 14.30
N PRO A 539 -20.09 35.41 14.82
CA PRO A 539 -19.69 34.23 15.58
C PRO A 539 -18.68 33.36 14.82
N PHE A 540 -17.85 32.62 15.57
CA PHE A 540 -16.86 31.75 14.93
C PHE A 540 -17.53 30.67 14.09
N ASN A 541 -17.15 30.63 12.82
CA ASN A 541 -17.44 29.56 11.88
C ASN A 541 -16.24 29.46 10.93
N TYR A 542 -15.51 28.35 10.99
CA TYR A 542 -14.28 28.17 10.23
C TYR A 542 -14.53 28.21 8.71
N ALA A 543 -15.62 27.59 8.25
CA ALA A 543 -16.01 27.63 6.85
C ALA A 543 -16.35 29.07 6.41
N ALA A 544 -17.22 29.76 7.16
CA ALA A 544 -17.70 31.09 6.80
C ALA A 544 -16.59 32.17 6.81
N LEU A 545 -15.70 32.14 7.82
CA LEU A 545 -14.61 33.11 7.89
C LEU A 545 -13.58 32.90 6.75
N ASN A 546 -13.36 31.65 6.33
CA ASN A 546 -12.47 31.35 5.20
C ASN A 546 -13.12 31.74 3.86
N ASN A 547 -14.43 31.53 3.69
CA ASN A 547 -15.19 32.04 2.55
C ASN A 547 -15.08 33.58 2.44
N TYR A 548 -15.29 34.27 3.56
CA TYR A 548 -15.21 35.72 3.63
C TYR A 548 -13.82 36.26 3.27
N ALA A 549 -12.76 35.60 3.73
CA ALA A 549 -11.39 35.97 3.40
C ALA A 549 -11.04 35.64 1.94
N ALA A 550 -11.47 34.48 1.42
CA ALA A 550 -11.27 34.08 0.04
C ALA A 550 -11.95 35.05 -0.95
N ALA A 551 -13.10 35.62 -0.60
CA ALA A 551 -13.77 36.65 -1.41
C ALA A 551 -12.96 37.96 -1.51
N GLN A 552 -12.02 38.20 -0.60
CA GLN A 552 -11.17 39.40 -0.57
C GLN A 552 -9.74 39.14 -1.07
N ALA A 553 -9.41 37.88 -1.33
CA ALA A 553 -8.12 37.46 -1.85
C ALA A 553 -7.93 37.94 -3.29
N LYS A 554 -6.71 38.36 -3.62
CA LYS A 554 -6.36 38.82 -4.97
C LYS A 554 -5.65 37.75 -5.79
N GLY A 555 -5.21 36.68 -5.14
CA GLY A 555 -4.43 35.61 -5.73
C GLY A 555 -5.25 34.77 -6.70
N GLU A 556 -4.57 34.33 -7.74
CA GLU A 556 -5.08 33.29 -8.65
C GLU A 556 -5.13 31.94 -7.93
N LEU A 557 -4.23 31.74 -6.97
CA LEU A 557 -4.17 30.60 -6.08
C LEU A 557 -4.54 31.04 -4.65
N LEU A 558 -5.43 30.29 -4.02
CA LEU A 558 -5.76 30.40 -2.61
C LEU A 558 -5.01 29.33 -1.84
N LEU A 559 -4.39 29.71 -0.71
CA LEU A 559 -3.74 28.78 0.20
C LEU A 559 -4.37 28.95 1.59
N PHE A 560 -5.18 27.98 2.01
CA PHE A 560 -5.75 27.96 3.36
C PHE A 560 -4.75 27.32 4.33
N MET A 561 -4.50 28.01 5.45
CA MET A 561 -3.46 27.59 6.40
C MET A 561 -3.85 27.95 7.83
N ASN A 562 -3.62 27.03 8.77
CA ASN A 562 -3.80 27.33 10.19
C ASN A 562 -2.70 28.26 10.73
N ASN A 563 -2.99 28.97 11.82
CA ASN A 563 -2.03 29.88 12.45
C ASN A 563 -0.89 29.18 13.21
N ASP A 564 -0.98 27.87 13.43
CA ASP A 564 -0.07 27.04 14.21
C ASP A 564 0.80 26.12 13.37
N MET A 565 1.22 26.64 12.22
CA MET A 565 2.07 25.98 11.26
C MET A 565 3.51 26.49 11.30
N SER A 566 4.46 25.70 10.81
CA SER A 566 5.84 26.14 10.57
C SER A 566 6.42 25.46 9.34
N VAL A 567 6.86 26.26 8.37
CA VAL A 567 7.48 25.80 7.12
C VAL A 567 8.75 24.98 7.40
N ILE A 568 8.94 23.86 6.69
CA ILE A 568 10.16 23.05 6.68
C ILE A 568 10.89 23.23 5.34
N SER A 569 10.26 22.85 4.23
CA SER A 569 10.82 22.99 2.87
C SER A 569 10.70 24.41 2.34
N GLY A 570 11.76 24.95 1.73
CA GLY A 570 11.77 26.33 1.25
C GLY A 570 10.87 26.54 0.02
N ASP A 571 10.81 25.55 -0.85
CA ASP A 571 10.06 25.52 -2.11
C ASP A 571 8.63 24.96 -1.97
N TRP A 572 8.10 24.90 -0.74
CA TRP A 572 6.81 24.28 -0.45
C TRP A 572 5.64 24.90 -1.26
N MET A 573 5.66 26.21 -1.53
CA MET A 573 4.64 26.87 -2.33
C MET A 573 4.77 26.50 -3.81
N GLU A 574 5.97 26.41 -4.34
CA GLU A 574 6.27 25.95 -5.70
C GLU A 574 5.74 24.51 -5.89
N GLN A 575 6.07 23.62 -4.95
CA GLN A 575 5.64 22.22 -4.97
C GLN A 575 4.12 22.07 -4.99
N MET A 576 3.39 22.97 -4.34
CA MET A 576 1.93 23.00 -4.38
C MET A 576 1.39 23.68 -5.65
N ALA A 577 1.98 24.83 -6.05
CA ALA A 577 1.52 25.64 -7.16
C ALA A 577 1.65 24.93 -8.51
N MET A 578 2.77 24.21 -8.73
CA MET A 578 2.98 23.45 -9.97
C MET A 578 1.87 22.42 -10.21
N HIS A 579 1.30 21.86 -9.14
CA HIS A 579 0.16 20.95 -9.24
C HIS A 579 -1.18 21.71 -9.28
N ALA A 580 -1.35 22.75 -8.48
CA ALA A 580 -2.60 23.51 -8.41
C ALA A 580 -2.91 24.27 -9.71
N LEU A 581 -1.91 24.53 -10.56
CA LEU A 581 -2.09 25.17 -11.86
C LEU A 581 -2.51 24.22 -12.97
N ARG A 582 -2.43 22.90 -12.76
CA ARG A 582 -2.88 21.91 -13.74
C ARG A 582 -4.41 21.91 -13.84
N PRO A 583 -5.00 22.05 -15.05
CA PRO A 583 -6.44 22.20 -15.21
C PRO A 583 -7.27 21.09 -14.56
N GLU A 584 -6.81 19.85 -14.63
CA GLU A 584 -7.47 18.67 -14.07
C GLU A 584 -7.37 18.54 -12.54
N ILE A 585 -6.50 19.33 -11.89
CA ILE A 585 -6.32 19.33 -10.44
C ILE A 585 -7.13 20.45 -9.82
N GLY A 586 -7.97 20.14 -8.84
CA GLY A 586 -8.79 21.11 -8.13
C GLY A 586 -8.18 21.56 -6.80
N GLN A 587 -7.41 20.70 -6.14
CA GLN A 587 -6.79 20.97 -4.83
C GLN A 587 -5.47 20.22 -4.64
N VAL A 588 -4.59 20.80 -3.83
CA VAL A 588 -3.29 20.24 -3.46
C VAL A 588 -3.09 20.30 -1.95
N GLY A 589 -2.76 19.17 -1.32
CA GLY A 589 -2.43 19.06 0.10
C GLY A 589 -0.94 18.92 0.37
N ALA A 590 -0.49 19.46 1.50
CA ALA A 590 0.90 19.38 1.96
C ALA A 590 1.14 18.16 2.87
N LYS A 591 2.41 17.77 3.04
CA LYS A 591 2.83 16.78 4.05
C LYS A 591 3.01 17.45 5.41
N LEU A 592 2.16 17.06 6.36
CA LEU A 592 2.17 17.67 7.70
C LEU A 592 2.73 16.71 8.74
N TYR A 593 3.55 17.25 9.64
CA TYR A 593 4.14 16.52 10.75
C TYR A 593 3.68 17.06 12.09
N TYR A 594 3.59 16.13 13.04
CA TYR A 594 3.64 16.45 14.46
C TYR A 594 5.04 16.94 14.88
N PRO A 595 5.15 17.62 16.04
CA PRO A 595 6.44 18.12 16.54
C PRO A 595 7.48 17.05 16.87
N ASP A 596 7.06 15.78 16.95
CA ASP A 596 7.90 14.62 17.23
C ASP A 596 8.39 13.89 15.96
N ASP A 597 8.29 14.56 14.80
CA ASP A 597 8.70 14.01 13.49
C ASP A 597 7.86 12.80 13.03
N THR A 598 6.65 12.64 13.56
CA THR A 598 5.67 11.69 13.04
C THR A 598 4.68 12.36 12.07
N ILE A 599 4.16 11.59 11.12
CA ILE A 599 3.19 12.05 10.12
C ILE A 599 1.87 12.39 10.82
N GLN A 600 1.30 13.53 10.46
CA GLN A 600 -0.05 13.92 10.85
C GLN A 600 -1.01 13.89 9.64
N HIS A 601 -0.52 14.26 8.45
CA HIS A 601 -1.35 14.29 7.25
C HIS A 601 -0.59 13.74 6.04
N GLY A 602 -0.91 12.50 5.67
CA GLY A 602 -0.53 11.86 4.42
C GLY A 602 -1.69 11.77 3.41
N GLY A 603 -2.59 12.77 3.40
CA GLY A 603 -3.89 12.70 2.74
C GLY A 603 -5.03 12.32 3.68
N VAL A 604 -6.28 12.54 3.27
CA VAL A 604 -7.49 12.09 3.99
C VAL A 604 -8.13 10.93 3.26
N VAL A 605 -8.49 9.89 4.01
CA VAL A 605 -9.21 8.71 3.55
C VAL A 605 -10.64 8.75 4.12
N LEU A 606 -11.64 8.57 3.25
CA LEU A 606 -13.05 8.53 3.66
C LEU A 606 -13.36 7.25 4.46
N LYS A 607 -14.39 7.33 5.29
CA LYS A 607 -14.92 6.27 6.15
C LYS A 607 -14.01 5.78 7.27
N ILE A 608 -12.74 6.22 7.33
CA ILE A 608 -11.94 5.99 8.54
C ILE A 608 -12.61 6.72 9.71
N GLY A 609 -12.88 5.99 10.79
CA GLY A 609 -13.57 6.56 11.95
C GLY A 609 -14.95 7.13 11.60
N ARG A 610 -15.73 6.40 10.78
CA ARG A 610 -17.10 6.70 10.30
C ARG A 610 -17.19 7.70 9.14
N VAL A 611 -16.45 8.81 9.18
CA VAL A 611 -16.53 9.87 8.16
C VAL A 611 -15.27 9.99 7.33
N ALA A 612 -14.14 10.30 7.98
CA ALA A 612 -12.85 10.47 7.33
C ALA A 612 -11.72 10.52 8.38
N GLY A 613 -10.53 10.05 8.00
CA GLY A 613 -9.35 10.02 8.86
C GLY A 613 -8.07 10.35 8.08
N HIS A 614 -6.99 10.67 8.81
CA HIS A 614 -5.72 11.05 8.18
C HIS A 614 -4.88 9.82 7.90
N SER A 615 -4.46 9.67 6.64
CA SER A 615 -3.67 8.53 6.19
C SER A 615 -2.26 8.54 6.81
N HIS A 616 -1.76 7.36 7.23
CA HIS A 616 -0.42 7.13 7.78
C HIS A 616 -0.09 7.94 9.04
N LYS A 617 -1.09 8.31 9.83
CA LYS A 617 -0.89 9.06 11.06
C LYS A 617 0.06 8.32 12.01
N HIS A 618 0.93 9.07 12.68
CA HIS A 618 1.95 8.59 13.61
C HIS A 618 3.10 7.76 12.99
N LEU A 619 3.10 7.54 11.67
CA LEU A 619 4.23 6.95 10.98
C LEU A 619 5.46 7.88 11.09
N SER A 620 6.67 7.34 11.19
CA SER A 620 7.87 8.19 11.21
C SER A 620 8.05 8.91 9.88
N ARG A 621 8.54 10.17 9.92
CA ARG A 621 8.83 10.95 8.71
C ARG A 621 9.80 10.30 7.71
N TYR A 622 10.59 9.33 8.15
CA TYR A 622 11.58 8.63 7.33
C TYR A 622 11.05 7.34 6.69
N GLU A 623 9.81 6.96 6.99
CA GLU A 623 9.18 5.78 6.42
C GLU A 623 8.54 6.11 5.07
N VAL A 624 8.58 5.14 4.17
CA VAL A 624 8.06 5.27 2.80
C VAL A 624 6.53 5.19 2.75
N GLY A 625 5.91 4.61 3.79
CA GLY A 625 4.48 4.32 3.83
C GLY A 625 4.06 3.21 2.87
N SER A 626 2.79 2.81 2.95
CA SER A 626 2.20 1.82 2.07
C SER A 626 2.26 2.29 0.63
N PHE A 627 2.76 1.43 -0.26
CA PHE A 627 2.95 1.72 -1.70
C PHE A 627 3.79 2.97 -1.97
N ALA A 628 4.76 3.27 -1.10
CA ALA A 628 5.62 4.45 -1.18
C ALA A 628 4.87 5.81 -1.17
N ARG A 629 3.61 5.83 -0.72
CA ARG A 629 2.75 7.02 -0.75
C ARG A 629 3.31 8.21 0.04
N MET A 630 4.18 7.99 1.03
CA MET A 630 4.73 9.10 1.84
C MET A 630 5.92 9.80 1.19
N ILE A 631 6.37 9.31 0.04
CA ILE A 631 7.49 9.86 -0.73
C ILE A 631 7.14 10.10 -2.21
N LEU A 632 5.88 9.86 -2.60
CA LEU A 632 5.39 10.07 -3.97
C LEU A 632 4.12 10.91 -3.98
N THR A 633 4.01 11.75 -5.00
CA THR A 633 2.77 12.46 -5.34
C THR A 633 1.70 11.45 -5.75
N HIS A 634 0.49 11.59 -5.21
CA HIS A 634 -0.62 10.68 -5.54
C HIS A 634 -1.97 11.36 -5.32
N ASN A 635 -3.01 10.78 -5.94
CA ASN A 635 -4.37 11.23 -5.72
C ASN A 635 -4.95 10.73 -4.40
N VAL A 636 -5.73 11.61 -3.75
CA VAL A 636 -6.44 11.34 -2.50
C VAL A 636 -7.86 11.88 -2.60
N SER A 637 -8.76 11.42 -1.73
CA SER A 637 -10.17 11.85 -1.77
C SER A 637 -10.39 13.22 -1.13
N ALA A 638 -9.53 13.58 -0.17
CA ALA A 638 -9.55 14.88 0.47
C ALA A 638 -8.17 15.26 1.03
N VAL A 639 -7.99 16.56 1.25
CA VAL A 639 -6.82 17.15 1.94
C VAL A 639 -7.31 18.10 3.02
N THR A 640 -6.48 18.34 4.05
CA THR A 640 -6.91 19.17 5.18
C THR A 640 -6.72 20.66 4.91
N ALA A 641 -7.65 21.48 5.41
CA ALA A 641 -7.53 22.94 5.36
C ALA A 641 -6.44 23.50 6.30
N ALA A 642 -5.74 22.66 7.07
CA ALA A 642 -4.57 23.09 7.83
C ALA A 642 -3.42 23.58 6.93
N CYS A 643 -3.30 23.03 5.71
CA CYS A 643 -2.48 23.57 4.62
C CYS A 643 -2.92 22.94 3.29
N MET A 644 -3.73 23.68 2.53
CA MET A 644 -4.19 23.27 1.20
C MET A 644 -4.12 24.44 0.22
N MET A 645 -3.86 24.15 -1.06
CA MET A 645 -3.82 25.12 -2.14
C MET A 645 -4.82 24.75 -3.22
N MET A 646 -5.48 25.75 -3.82
CA MET A 646 -6.35 25.56 -4.99
C MET A 646 -6.48 26.85 -5.81
N ARG A 647 -6.92 26.73 -7.06
CA ARG A 647 -7.27 27.90 -7.87
C ARG A 647 -8.48 28.62 -7.27
N ALA A 648 -8.41 29.96 -7.20
CA ALA A 648 -9.53 30.78 -6.77
C ALA A 648 -10.77 30.58 -7.66
N ALA A 649 -10.57 30.31 -8.95
CA ALA A 649 -11.66 30.00 -9.88
C ALA A 649 -12.40 28.71 -9.50
N VAL A 650 -11.66 27.63 -9.19
CA VAL A 650 -12.25 26.34 -8.77
C VAL A 650 -12.96 26.50 -7.42
N PHE A 651 -12.39 27.25 -6.47
CA PHE A 651 -13.04 27.51 -5.19
C PHE A 651 -14.41 28.19 -5.35
N ARG A 652 -14.51 29.17 -6.26
CA ARG A 652 -15.78 29.83 -6.59
C ARG A 652 -16.74 28.91 -7.32
N GLU A 653 -16.25 28.13 -8.27
CA GLU A 653 -17.03 27.16 -9.06
C GLU A 653 -17.77 26.16 -8.16
N VAL A 654 -17.09 25.63 -7.14
CA VAL A 654 -17.66 24.64 -6.21
C VAL A 654 -18.45 25.27 -5.05
N GLY A 655 -18.58 26.60 -5.02
CA GLY A 655 -19.32 27.33 -3.99
C GLY A 655 -18.61 27.49 -2.64
N GLY A 656 -17.28 27.38 -2.59
CA GLY A 656 -16.48 27.56 -1.38
C GLY A 656 -16.74 26.52 -0.28
N PHE A 657 -16.38 26.80 0.97
CA PHE A 657 -16.72 25.93 2.10
C PHE A 657 -18.22 25.96 2.40
N ASP A 658 -18.79 24.83 2.79
CA ASP A 658 -20.18 24.78 3.25
C ASP A 658 -20.25 25.18 4.74
N GLU A 659 -20.91 26.32 5.00
CA GLU A 659 -20.96 26.96 6.32
C GLU A 659 -21.77 26.16 7.36
N GLN A 660 -22.47 25.08 6.94
CA GLN A 660 -23.10 24.14 7.86
C GLN A 660 -22.08 23.26 8.61
N PHE A 661 -20.87 23.11 8.06
CA PHE A 661 -19.71 22.47 8.70
C PHE A 661 -18.88 23.55 9.39
N VAL A 662 -19.31 23.95 10.57
CA VAL A 662 -18.76 25.07 11.35
C VAL A 662 -17.30 24.80 11.70
N VAL A 663 -16.95 23.55 12.01
CA VAL A 663 -15.63 23.22 12.57
C VAL A 663 -15.00 21.95 12.00
N ALA A 664 -15.72 20.84 11.92
CA ALA A 664 -15.20 19.56 11.41
C ALA A 664 -15.72 19.27 10.00
N PHE A 665 -14.95 18.50 9.24
CA PHE A 665 -15.31 17.99 7.90
C PHE A 665 -15.59 19.05 6.82
N ASN A 666 -15.36 20.34 7.07
CA ASN A 666 -15.52 21.39 6.05
C ASN A 666 -14.52 21.23 4.89
N ASP A 667 -13.30 20.79 5.19
CA ASP A 667 -12.24 20.49 4.22
C ASP A 667 -12.54 19.22 3.42
N VAL A 668 -13.08 18.19 4.08
CA VAL A 668 -13.58 16.98 3.42
C VAL A 668 -14.77 17.32 2.51
N ASP A 669 -15.76 18.09 2.97
CA ASP A 669 -16.88 18.54 2.15
C ASP A 669 -16.41 19.33 0.92
N LEU A 670 -15.52 20.31 1.12
CA LEU A 670 -14.95 21.09 0.02
C LEU A 670 -14.26 20.19 -1.01
N SER A 671 -13.46 19.23 -0.53
CA SER A 671 -12.78 18.25 -1.37
C SER A 671 -13.77 17.41 -2.19
N LEU A 672 -14.86 16.94 -1.59
CA LEU A 672 -15.86 16.16 -2.31
C LEU A 672 -16.66 16.97 -3.33
N LYS A 673 -16.90 18.27 -3.08
CA LYS A 673 -17.48 19.18 -4.10
C LYS A 673 -16.55 19.38 -5.28
N VAL A 674 -15.24 19.53 -5.03
CA VAL A 674 -14.21 19.62 -6.08
C VAL A 674 -14.19 18.34 -6.92
N ARG A 675 -14.22 17.17 -6.28
CA ARG A 675 -14.29 15.88 -7.00
C ARG A 675 -15.58 15.71 -7.80
N ASP A 676 -16.69 16.23 -7.29
CA ASP A 676 -17.99 16.15 -7.98
C ASP A 676 -18.04 16.97 -9.28
N GLN A 677 -17.17 17.98 -9.42
CA GLN A 677 -16.98 18.71 -10.68
C GLN A 677 -15.98 18.01 -11.63
N GLY A 678 -15.49 16.81 -11.27
CA GLY A 678 -14.58 16.02 -12.11
C GLY A 678 -13.10 16.33 -11.91
N TYR A 679 -12.74 17.18 -10.94
CA TYR A 679 -11.33 17.46 -10.63
C TYR A 679 -10.71 16.35 -9.78
N TYR A 680 -9.40 16.15 -9.96
CA TYR A 680 -8.57 15.37 -9.06
C TYR A 680 -8.06 16.22 -7.90
N ILE A 681 -7.77 15.55 -6.78
CA ILE A 681 -7.08 16.14 -5.64
C ILE A 681 -5.75 15.43 -5.50
N VAL A 682 -4.70 16.20 -5.27
CA VAL A 682 -3.32 15.71 -5.18
C VAL A 682 -2.79 15.97 -3.78
N TRP A 683 -2.05 15.01 -3.25
CA TRP A 683 -1.21 15.22 -2.08
C TRP A 683 0.26 15.14 -2.53
N THR A 684 1.07 16.11 -2.13
CA THR A 684 2.50 16.13 -2.46
C THR A 684 3.37 15.93 -1.20
N PRO A 685 4.34 15.00 -1.24
CA PRO A 685 5.27 14.77 -0.13
C PRO A 685 6.32 15.88 0.00
N PHE A 686 6.44 16.76 -1.00
CA PHE A 686 7.55 17.72 -1.13
C PHE A 686 7.25 19.08 -0.47
N ALA A 687 5.98 19.38 -0.19
CA ALA A 687 5.59 20.52 0.63
C ALA A 687 5.50 20.12 2.11
N GLU A 688 6.59 20.29 2.86
CA GLU A 688 6.69 19.83 4.25
C GLU A 688 6.50 20.97 5.27
N LEU A 689 5.60 20.76 6.24
CA LEU A 689 5.36 21.69 7.34
C LEU A 689 5.13 20.95 8.67
N TYR A 690 5.46 21.59 9.79
CA TYR A 690 4.96 21.18 11.10
C TYR A 690 3.60 21.82 11.36
N HIS A 691 2.67 21.04 11.92
CA HIS A 691 1.41 21.53 12.47
C HIS A 691 1.40 21.23 13.97
N TYR A 692 1.26 22.27 14.80
CA TYR A 692 1.34 22.13 16.26
C TYR A 692 -0.01 21.78 16.93
N GLU A 693 -0.96 21.31 16.12
CA GLU A 693 -2.34 20.85 16.37
C GLU A 693 -2.99 21.20 17.72
N SER A 694 -4.19 21.77 17.65
CA SER A 694 -5.09 21.96 18.80
C SER A 694 -4.52 22.79 19.96
N LYS A 695 -3.35 23.42 19.81
CA LYS A 695 -2.83 24.38 20.78
C LYS A 695 -3.73 25.58 21.00
N THR A 696 -4.44 25.99 19.95
CA THR A 696 -5.29 27.18 19.95
C THR A 696 -6.79 26.86 20.16
N ARG A 697 -7.22 25.63 19.81
CA ARG A 697 -8.63 25.18 19.84
C ARG A 697 -8.99 24.23 21.00
N GLY A 698 -8.03 23.42 21.47
CA GLY A 698 -8.25 22.31 22.41
C GLY A 698 -9.05 21.13 21.80
N TYR A 699 -9.04 19.98 22.48
CA TYR A 699 -9.72 18.76 22.03
C TYR A 699 -11.25 18.84 22.16
N GLU A 700 -11.96 17.89 21.52
CA GLU A 700 -13.42 17.73 21.54
C GLU A 700 -13.91 17.10 22.86
N GLU A 701 -13.65 17.78 23.98
CA GLU A 701 -13.86 17.20 25.33
C GLU A 701 -15.13 17.69 26.02
N THR A 702 -15.76 18.77 25.54
CA THR A 702 -16.99 19.30 26.17
C THR A 702 -18.25 18.69 25.52
N PRO A 703 -19.36 18.51 26.27
CA PRO A 703 -20.60 17.98 25.72
C PRO A 703 -21.12 18.73 24.49
N GLU A 704 -20.96 20.06 24.46
CA GLU A 704 -21.37 20.90 23.33
C GLU A 704 -20.50 20.65 22.09
N LYS A 705 -19.19 20.47 22.28
CA LYS A 705 -18.23 20.16 21.21
C LYS A 705 -18.50 18.78 20.61
N ILE A 706 -18.69 17.78 21.46
CA ILE A 706 -19.06 16.40 21.05
C ILE A 706 -20.38 16.42 20.28
N LYS A 707 -21.43 17.05 20.82
CA LYS A 707 -22.75 17.14 20.15
C LYS A 707 -22.67 17.85 18.79
N ARG A 708 -21.85 18.91 18.67
CA ARG A 708 -21.61 19.57 17.38
C ARG A 708 -20.90 18.62 16.42
N PHE A 709 -19.84 17.96 16.86
CA PHE A 709 -19.06 17.03 16.04
C PHE A 709 -19.94 15.89 15.51
N GLU A 710 -20.73 15.25 16.38
CA GLU A 710 -21.73 14.24 15.99
C GLU A 710 -22.74 14.80 14.98
N GLY A 711 -23.26 16.00 15.22
CA GLY A 711 -24.19 16.66 14.28
C GLY A 711 -23.56 16.96 12.92
N GLU A 712 -22.28 17.30 12.87
CA GLU A 712 -21.53 17.48 11.60
C GLU A 712 -21.24 16.14 10.92
N GLN A 713 -21.01 15.06 11.67
CA GLN A 713 -20.95 13.70 11.10
C GLN A 713 -22.27 13.32 10.43
N GLU A 714 -23.42 13.52 11.07
CA GLU A 714 -24.73 13.21 10.49
C GLU A 714 -25.00 14.01 9.21
N LYS A 715 -24.64 15.31 9.19
CA LYS A 715 -24.75 16.14 7.99
C LYS A 715 -23.89 15.60 6.85
N TRP A 716 -22.65 15.23 7.14
CA TRP A 716 -21.75 14.66 6.14
C TRP A 716 -22.32 13.34 5.59
N LEU A 717 -22.81 12.46 6.47
CA LEU A 717 -23.39 11.18 6.06
C LEU A 717 -24.62 11.40 5.17
N ALA A 718 -25.53 12.28 5.58
CA ALA A 718 -26.72 12.61 4.80
C ALA A 718 -26.38 13.17 3.40
N LYS A 719 -25.29 13.94 3.30
CA LYS A 719 -24.89 14.61 2.04
C LYS A 719 -24.08 13.70 1.11
N TRP A 720 -23.15 12.91 1.65
CA TRP A 720 -22.09 12.27 0.85
C TRP A 720 -22.07 10.73 0.91
N ASP A 721 -22.67 10.09 1.93
CA ASP A 721 -22.49 8.66 2.18
C ASP A 721 -22.92 7.78 1.00
N LYS A 722 -24.11 8.05 0.44
CA LYS A 722 -24.66 7.32 -0.70
C LYS A 722 -23.82 7.48 -1.97
N LYS A 723 -23.17 8.63 -2.14
CA LYS A 723 -22.38 8.96 -3.33
C LYS A 723 -20.95 8.43 -3.24
N TYR A 724 -20.40 8.42 -2.02
CA TYR A 724 -19.08 7.90 -1.69
C TYR A 724 -19.24 6.77 -0.65
N PRO A 725 -19.75 5.58 -1.07
CA PRO A 725 -19.89 4.43 -0.18
C PRO A 725 -18.54 3.86 0.26
N TYR A 726 -17.48 4.17 -0.47
CA TYR A 726 -16.08 3.87 -0.16
C TYR A 726 -15.18 4.99 -0.69
N ASP A 727 -13.90 4.98 -0.31
CA ASP A 727 -12.90 5.90 -0.84
C ASP A 727 -12.23 5.30 -2.10
N PRO A 728 -12.30 5.95 -3.27
CA PRO A 728 -11.72 5.41 -4.50
C PRO A 728 -10.19 5.29 -4.47
N PHE A 729 -9.47 6.06 -3.66
CA PHE A 729 -8.01 6.00 -3.58
C PHE A 729 -7.48 5.14 -2.43
N TYR A 730 -8.39 4.42 -1.74
CA TYR A 730 -8.10 3.51 -0.66
C TYR A 730 -8.80 2.17 -0.88
N ASN A 731 -8.02 1.09 -0.98
CA ASN A 731 -8.56 -0.20 -1.37
C ASN A 731 -9.54 -0.77 -0.31
N ARG A 732 -10.66 -1.34 -0.78
CA ARG A 732 -11.74 -1.86 0.09
C ARG A 732 -11.34 -3.04 0.98
N ASN A 733 -10.22 -3.70 0.68
CA ASN A 733 -9.61 -4.77 1.47
C ASN A 733 -8.80 -4.24 2.67
N LEU A 734 -8.62 -2.93 2.78
CA LEU A 734 -7.93 -2.28 3.90
C LEU A 734 -8.93 -1.84 4.99
N THR A 735 -8.43 -1.71 6.21
CA THR A 735 -9.26 -1.36 7.37
C THR A 735 -9.77 0.08 7.32
N ASN A 736 -11.00 0.31 7.80
CA ASN A 736 -11.53 1.65 8.03
C ASN A 736 -11.50 2.02 9.53
N GLU A 737 -10.92 1.18 10.38
CA GLU A 737 -10.82 1.42 11.82
C GLU A 737 -9.48 2.07 12.21
N LEU A 738 -8.43 1.80 11.43
CA LEU A 738 -7.07 2.27 11.69
C LEU A 738 -6.55 3.10 10.52
N GLU A 739 -5.64 4.01 10.81
CA GLU A 739 -5.01 4.94 9.85
C GLU A 739 -3.72 4.36 9.22
N ASP A 740 -3.47 3.06 9.39
CA ASP A 740 -2.18 2.41 9.13
C ASP A 740 -2.12 1.55 7.86
N TYR A 741 -3.19 1.53 7.04
CA TYR A 741 -3.30 0.72 5.82
C TYR A 741 -3.17 -0.80 6.09
N SER A 742 -3.47 -1.26 7.30
CA SER A 742 -3.55 -2.70 7.56
C SER A 742 -4.75 -3.35 6.86
N ILE A 743 -4.65 -4.66 6.64
CA ILE A 743 -5.70 -5.43 5.97
C ILE A 743 -6.93 -5.49 6.88
N ASN A 744 -8.11 -5.32 6.30
CA ASN A 744 -9.38 -5.43 7.03
C ASN A 744 -9.65 -6.90 7.40
N VAL A 745 -9.44 -7.22 8.67
CA VAL A 745 -9.74 -8.55 9.23
C VAL A 745 -11.12 -8.63 9.92
N GLU A 746 -11.94 -7.59 9.88
CA GLU A 746 -13.26 -7.56 10.58
C GLU A 746 -14.46 -7.56 9.64
N LYS A 747 -14.31 -7.16 8.36
CA LYS A 747 -15.28 -7.49 7.29
C LYS A 747 -15.37 -8.98 6.97
N ILE A 748 -14.63 -9.78 7.75
CA ILE A 748 -14.69 -11.22 7.89
C ILE A 748 -16.05 -11.58 8.47
N LYS A 749 -16.96 -12.07 7.62
CA LYS A 749 -18.13 -12.80 8.13
C LYS A 749 -17.60 -13.88 9.05
N HIS A 750 -18.06 -13.88 10.30
CA HIS A 750 -17.86 -15.01 11.20
C HIS A 750 -18.26 -16.28 10.47
N VAL A 751 -17.26 -17.10 10.16
CA VAL A 751 -17.46 -18.50 9.83
C VAL A 751 -16.77 -19.23 10.98
N ASP A 752 -17.60 -19.87 11.80
CA ASP A 752 -17.22 -20.71 12.94
C ASP A 752 -16.03 -21.64 12.64
#